data_AF-A0A0W1B2H3-F1
#
_entry.id   AF-A0A0W1B2H3-F1
#
_cell.length_a   1.000
_cell.length_b   1.000
_cell.length_c   1.000
_cell.angle_alpha   90.00
_cell.angle_beta   90.00
_cell.angle_gamma   90.00
#
_symmetry.space_group_name_H-M   'P 1'
#
loop_
_entity.id
_entity.type
_entity.pdbx_description
1 polymer ?
#
loop_
_entity_poly.entity_id
_entity_poly.type
_entity_poly.pdbx_seq_one_letter_code
_entity_poly.pdbx_strand_id
1 'polypeptide(L)'
;MSRPVIIFYDSDFPISSPIPSDAIISMREFGTIVNANQLAATLKETEGGCFINLHAPYFPKSAWIDILGYLQRGGGLISIGGVPFKQPVRWQNEQWHMEAEQTSYHQELYIHEALSVECSRNQSLLASDVIPLLKGQESLFLASAETWNLVPHTTKTSDLPHQMGSAGPMSTRIYPLLKGITQEGRETAAPVVLWENTIGLFAGSRWLFVNTAATASLWKEKGLSAISKWASFCGKGVTEMWVKPNYASYESGERASLTLQIQQLERAKPYMRIEDTWKFTIYVEHESDPTLHWSQQLEMKANVELSIVRVPIPLEIRSGLFQVVCEAEASDGEFRILRQGFWGHAPELLAAGEPVTGGRDYFIKDGRPLPVVGMTYMTSDVARKFLFLPNVGVWDHDMGQMRKAGINWIRTGIWTAYRNVMQDDGHVSEEVLRAIDAFIMTAKKHDLQVTFTFFSFTPETWGGVNPYLDPQSVEAQKRFIRSIVSRHKASSNVDWDLINEPSMFDPARIFSDGPSSCHDRFEQQAFIEWLRHRHEEIEVLQERWNMTPAQLPDFASAGLPEAKEMNFDVQDMHSAKRGTRWLDYCLFSMDMHNRWVKQLYDTIKEQCPDQMVTVGQDEGLGAQRPSPFFYEEAVDYTTVHSWWYNDYLVWDGIFAKTPNKPNLIQETGVMYVETPDGRAKRSELELRNLLERKYAYAFGTAGAGAIHWIWNTNFYMDNANESHIGALRADGTEKPEADVSYDFGKFIEGIRDVFGDRKLEEIAVVFPYSNDFSNRRLAFAATTELTRILSYDLKMPFRGASEYHLDDLENHPVKLIMLPSAHNFDDAAMERLLHIVKETGAVLLATGPLDIDAYWRSSERLSDVLGKRELRNVRREEVLSLQDQELPVSFGHRRIAEVSKETMIHESVGSGSSTIDSVINIPLGKGRLLWSPLPVELSDRSDTTSALYRYALNAAHVECDFEWVSGGDLAGIYGRKLSFATGALFTFVSEYAQDAKIEVKDSATGRTYAFLLEQERSVLFATDNKGDLLGVYRQQEVEIHVTYPHLLH
;
A
#
# COMPACT_ATOMS: atom_id res chain seq x y z
N MET A 1 1.03 25.28 44.38
CA MET A 1 0.54 24.14 45.20
C MET A 1 0.89 22.87 44.42
N SER A 2 1.38 21.81 45.07
CA SER A 2 1.66 20.55 44.36
C SER A 2 0.34 19.92 43.91
N ARG A 3 0.27 19.50 42.64
CA ARG A 3 -0.92 18.82 42.10
C ARG A 3 -1.05 17.43 42.74
N PRO A 4 -2.27 16.88 42.92
CA PRO A 4 -2.46 15.60 43.57
C PRO A 4 -1.85 14.46 42.74
N VAL A 5 -1.25 13.49 43.42
CA VAL A 5 -0.75 12.24 42.81
C VAL A 5 -1.46 11.08 43.47
N ILE A 6 -2.19 10.29 42.68
CA ILE A 6 -2.90 9.09 43.12
C ILE A 6 -2.09 7.90 42.65
N ILE A 7 -1.70 7.01 43.56
CA ILE A 7 -0.91 5.81 43.25
C ILE A 7 -1.77 4.59 43.54
N PHE A 8 -2.21 3.88 42.51
CA PHE A 8 -2.89 2.61 42.70
C PHE A 8 -1.85 1.53 43.00
N TYR A 9 -1.88 1.05 44.24
CA TYR A 9 -1.13 -0.11 44.70
C TYR A 9 -1.94 -0.87 45.75
N ASP A 10 -2.10 -2.17 45.53
CA ASP A 10 -2.78 -3.10 46.43
C ASP A 10 -1.99 -4.41 46.47
N SER A 11 -1.50 -4.78 47.67
CA SER A 11 -0.62 -5.95 47.83
C SER A 11 -1.29 -7.27 47.48
N ASP A 12 -2.63 -7.33 47.56
CA ASP A 12 -3.40 -8.53 47.26
C ASP A 12 -3.84 -8.57 45.80
N PHE A 13 -3.68 -7.46 45.06
CA PHE A 13 -4.10 -7.32 43.67
C PHE A 13 -3.03 -7.84 42.68
N PRO A 14 -3.42 -8.41 41.53
CA PRO A 14 -2.46 -8.92 40.54
C PRO A 14 -1.44 -7.86 40.09
N ILE A 15 -0.16 -8.25 40.05
CA ILE A 15 0.94 -7.39 39.59
C ILE A 15 1.98 -8.21 38.84
N SER A 16 2.57 -7.63 37.79
CA SER A 16 3.57 -8.31 36.96
C SER A 16 4.93 -8.49 37.64
N SER A 17 5.29 -7.63 38.60
CA SER A 17 6.52 -7.72 39.37
C SER A 17 6.34 -7.20 40.80
N PRO A 18 6.83 -7.90 41.83
CA PRO A 18 6.70 -7.44 43.21
C PRO A 18 7.37 -6.09 43.46
N ILE A 19 6.72 -5.22 44.23
CA ILE A 19 7.27 -3.93 44.64
C ILE A 19 7.77 -4.05 46.09
N PRO A 20 9.04 -3.70 46.37
CA PRO A 20 9.59 -3.69 47.72
C PRO A 20 8.81 -2.78 48.69
N SER A 21 8.65 -3.21 49.95
CA SER A 21 7.89 -2.48 50.97
C SER A 21 8.45 -1.10 51.29
N ASP A 22 9.78 -0.97 51.27
CA ASP A 22 10.49 0.30 51.42
C ASP A 22 10.16 1.28 50.29
N ALA A 23 10.09 0.80 49.04
CA ALA A 23 9.69 1.61 47.90
C ALA A 23 8.26 2.16 48.06
N ILE A 24 7.34 1.34 48.54
CA ILE A 24 5.94 1.74 48.82
C ILE A 24 5.88 2.79 49.91
N ILE A 25 6.69 2.68 50.96
CA ILE A 25 6.76 3.68 52.03
C ILE A 25 7.25 5.02 51.46
N SER A 26 8.33 5.00 50.67
CA SER A 26 8.88 6.21 50.03
C SER A 26 7.91 6.87 49.06
N MET A 27 7.07 6.10 48.34
CA MET A 27 6.06 6.68 47.44
C MET A 27 5.02 7.55 48.16
N ARG A 28 4.78 7.34 49.46
CA ARG A 28 3.88 8.19 50.26
C ARG A 28 4.38 9.61 50.45
N GLU A 29 5.67 9.86 50.20
CA GLU A 29 6.27 11.19 50.31
C GLU A 29 5.80 12.12 49.18
N PHE A 30 5.38 11.57 48.04
CA PHE A 30 4.95 12.36 46.88
C PHE A 30 3.57 12.02 46.33
N GLY A 31 2.88 10.99 46.84
CA GLY A 31 1.54 10.63 46.39
C GLY A 31 0.71 9.85 47.41
N THR A 32 -0.60 9.83 47.18
CA THR A 32 -1.57 9.10 47.98
C THR A 32 -1.73 7.69 47.43
N ILE A 33 -1.34 6.69 48.21
CA ILE A 33 -1.51 5.27 47.86
C ILE A 33 -2.95 4.85 48.13
N VAL A 34 -3.61 4.31 47.11
CA VAL A 34 -5.00 3.81 47.18
C VAL A 34 -5.05 2.34 46.76
N ASN A 35 -5.87 1.56 47.45
CA ASN A 35 -6.13 0.16 47.08
C ASN A 35 -7.29 0.04 46.08
N ALA A 36 -7.59 -1.18 45.63
CA ALA A 36 -8.58 -1.40 44.57
C ALA A 36 -10.01 -0.94 44.96
N ASN A 37 -10.36 -1.00 46.26
CA ASN A 37 -11.67 -0.58 46.76
C ASN A 37 -11.79 0.95 46.93
N GLN A 38 -10.68 1.65 47.08
CA GLN A 38 -10.63 3.10 47.28
C GLN A 38 -10.51 3.87 45.96
N LEU A 39 -9.88 3.25 44.96
CA LEU A 39 -9.48 3.89 43.70
C LEU A 39 -10.62 4.68 43.03
N ALA A 40 -11.79 4.06 42.86
CA ALA A 40 -12.95 4.67 42.21
C ALA A 40 -13.39 5.99 42.89
N ALA A 41 -13.58 5.95 44.21
CA ALA A 41 -14.00 7.12 44.99
C ALA A 41 -12.94 8.23 44.95
N THR A 42 -11.66 7.87 45.09
CA THR A 42 -10.56 8.85 45.06
C THR A 42 -10.45 9.54 43.70
N LEU A 43 -10.52 8.78 42.60
CA LEU A 43 -10.49 9.35 41.24
C LEU A 43 -11.69 10.25 40.97
N LYS A 44 -12.87 9.94 41.51
CA LYS A 44 -14.07 10.77 41.39
C LYS A 44 -13.94 12.10 42.12
N GLU A 45 -13.35 12.10 43.30
CA GLU A 45 -13.21 13.27 44.17
C GLU A 45 -12.00 14.15 43.78
N THR A 46 -11.03 13.59 43.06
CA THR A 46 -9.81 14.32 42.68
C THR A 46 -10.02 15.11 41.38
N GLU A 47 -9.60 16.38 41.40
CA GLU A 47 -9.53 17.25 40.23
C GLU A 47 -8.08 17.49 39.81
N GLY A 48 -7.75 17.21 38.55
CA GLY A 48 -6.41 17.37 38.00
C GLY A 48 -5.39 16.40 38.62
N GLY A 49 -4.10 16.71 38.41
CA GLY A 49 -2.99 15.89 38.93
C GLY A 49 -2.67 14.67 38.07
N CYS A 50 -2.07 13.65 38.69
CA CYS A 50 -1.61 12.45 38.00
C CYS A 50 -2.10 11.18 38.70
N PHE A 51 -2.66 10.26 37.93
CA PHE A 51 -2.96 8.89 38.33
C PHE A 51 -1.83 7.95 37.88
N ILE A 52 -1.27 7.17 38.81
CA ILE A 52 -0.24 6.17 38.55
C ILE A 52 -0.84 4.78 38.75
N ASN A 53 -0.89 3.98 37.69
CA ASN A 53 -1.20 2.56 37.75
C ASN A 53 0.11 1.75 37.82
N LEU A 54 0.37 1.12 38.98
CA LEU A 54 1.54 0.23 39.17
C LEU A 54 1.24 -1.25 38.85
N HIS A 55 0.00 -1.56 38.46
CA HIS A 55 -0.49 -2.92 38.27
C HIS A 55 -0.64 -3.32 36.80
N ALA A 56 -0.13 -2.56 35.82
CA ALA A 56 -0.26 -2.93 34.42
C ALA A 56 0.24 -4.37 34.16
N PRO A 57 -0.50 -5.20 33.39
CA PRO A 57 -1.67 -4.86 32.56
C PRO A 57 -3.03 -4.82 33.27
N TYR A 58 -3.04 -5.02 34.58
CA TYR A 58 -4.23 -5.17 35.40
C TYR A 58 -4.84 -3.85 35.86
N PHE A 59 -6.14 -3.89 36.13
CA PHE A 59 -6.90 -2.80 36.75
C PHE A 59 -8.23 -3.29 37.35
N PRO A 60 -8.77 -2.65 38.40
CA PRO A 60 -10.05 -3.04 38.97
C PRO A 60 -11.20 -2.69 38.02
N LYS A 61 -11.93 -3.70 37.55
CA LYS A 61 -13.08 -3.51 36.63
C LYS A 61 -14.14 -2.58 37.23
N SER A 62 -14.34 -2.64 38.55
CA SER A 62 -15.27 -1.79 39.29
C SER A 62 -14.88 -0.30 39.28
N ALA A 63 -13.62 0.04 39.05
CA ALA A 63 -13.13 1.42 39.04
C ALA A 63 -13.06 2.03 37.63
N TRP A 64 -13.36 1.25 36.58
CA TRP A 64 -13.13 1.69 35.21
C TRP A 64 -13.86 2.99 34.83
N ILE A 65 -15.14 3.12 35.21
CA ILE A 65 -15.94 4.31 34.92
C ILE A 65 -15.28 5.58 35.51
N ASP A 66 -14.75 5.48 36.73
CA ASP A 66 -14.10 6.60 37.40
C ASP A 66 -12.67 6.84 36.89
N ILE A 67 -11.95 5.80 36.44
CA ILE A 67 -10.68 5.93 35.69
C ILE A 67 -10.92 6.72 34.42
N LEU A 68 -11.83 6.25 33.56
CA LEU A 68 -12.17 6.92 32.32
C LEU A 68 -12.65 8.36 32.58
N GLY A 69 -13.56 8.53 33.55
CA GLY A 69 -14.07 9.84 33.93
C GLY A 69 -12.98 10.80 34.42
N TYR A 70 -11.98 10.32 35.17
CA TYR A 70 -10.83 11.13 35.60
C TYR A 70 -9.99 11.60 34.39
N LEU A 71 -9.70 10.69 33.46
CA LEU A 71 -8.95 11.01 32.24
C LEU A 71 -9.72 11.98 31.33
N GLN A 72 -11.03 11.81 31.18
CA GLN A 72 -11.90 12.71 30.41
C GLN A 72 -11.94 14.15 30.99
N ARG A 73 -11.71 14.31 32.29
CA ARG A 73 -11.57 15.63 32.94
C ARG A 73 -10.17 16.25 32.76
N GLY A 74 -9.28 15.61 31.99
CA GLY A 74 -7.91 16.08 31.74
C GLY A 74 -6.87 15.57 32.74
N GLY A 75 -7.19 14.51 33.50
CA GLY A 75 -6.24 13.91 34.45
C GLY A 75 -5.02 13.29 33.75
N GLY A 76 -3.84 13.49 34.33
CA GLY A 76 -2.61 12.86 33.85
C GLY A 76 -2.56 11.38 34.20
N LEU A 77 -1.87 10.58 33.37
CA LEU A 77 -1.74 9.14 33.56
C LEU A 77 -0.27 8.73 33.52
N ILE A 78 0.13 7.83 34.42
CA ILE A 78 1.33 7.02 34.28
C ILE A 78 0.90 5.55 34.42
N SER A 79 1.19 4.71 33.43
CA SER A 79 1.00 3.26 33.54
C SER A 79 2.36 2.59 33.52
N ILE A 80 2.66 1.79 34.55
CA ILE A 80 3.95 1.12 34.71
C ILE A 80 3.76 -0.40 34.71
N GLY A 81 4.55 -1.09 33.89
CA GLY A 81 4.68 -2.55 33.96
C GLY A 81 4.23 -3.31 32.71
N GLY A 82 4.08 -2.65 31.55
CA GLY A 82 3.64 -3.27 30.31
C GLY A 82 2.39 -2.61 29.72
N VAL A 83 1.59 -3.37 28.97
CA VAL A 83 0.39 -2.89 28.28
C VAL A 83 -0.61 -2.27 29.27
N PRO A 84 -1.04 -1.00 29.11
CA PRO A 84 -1.97 -0.37 30.03
C PRO A 84 -3.37 -0.98 29.93
N PHE A 85 -4.06 -1.26 31.04
CA PHE A 85 -5.49 -1.61 31.07
C PHE A 85 -5.97 -2.75 30.14
N LYS A 86 -5.17 -3.80 29.91
CA LYS A 86 -5.54 -4.91 29.00
C LYS A 86 -6.34 -6.03 29.68
N GLN A 87 -6.12 -6.27 30.97
CA GLN A 87 -6.70 -7.39 31.71
C GLN A 87 -7.51 -6.89 32.92
N PRO A 88 -8.85 -6.78 32.79
CA PRO A 88 -9.69 -6.34 33.90
C PRO A 88 -9.73 -7.39 35.00
N VAL A 89 -9.77 -6.94 36.25
CA VAL A 89 -9.82 -7.81 37.42
C VAL A 89 -11.07 -7.49 38.22
N ARG A 90 -11.82 -8.54 38.58
CA ARG A 90 -13.03 -8.43 39.41
C ARG A 90 -12.88 -9.21 40.70
N TRP A 91 -13.57 -8.76 41.73
CA TRP A 91 -13.65 -9.49 43.00
C TRP A 91 -14.70 -10.61 42.90
N GLN A 92 -14.31 -11.85 43.12
CA GLN A 92 -15.22 -13.00 43.15
C GLN A 92 -14.73 -14.03 44.17
N ASN A 93 -15.66 -14.59 44.97
CA ASN A 93 -15.35 -15.64 45.96
C ASN A 93 -14.19 -15.26 46.90
N GLU A 94 -14.19 -14.01 47.39
CA GLU A 94 -13.15 -13.48 48.28
C GLU A 94 -11.72 -13.44 47.69
N GLN A 95 -11.61 -13.48 46.36
CA GLN A 95 -10.34 -13.41 45.64
C GLN A 95 -10.45 -12.51 44.40
N TRP A 96 -9.31 -11.97 43.97
CA TRP A 96 -9.19 -11.26 42.70
C TRP A 96 -9.15 -12.26 41.54
N HIS A 97 -10.11 -12.14 40.63
CA HIS A 97 -10.19 -12.95 39.42
C HIS A 97 -9.81 -12.09 38.21
N MET A 98 -8.69 -12.44 37.56
CA MET A 98 -8.26 -11.86 36.29
C MET A 98 -9.17 -12.37 35.17
N GLU A 99 -9.82 -11.47 34.43
CA GLU A 99 -10.56 -11.84 33.23
C GLU A 99 -9.62 -12.03 32.02
N ALA A 100 -10.16 -12.50 30.90
CA ALA A 100 -9.43 -12.54 29.65
C ALA A 100 -9.06 -11.12 29.15
N GLU A 101 -8.04 -11.06 28.30
CA GLU A 101 -7.63 -9.84 27.62
C GLU A 101 -8.78 -9.24 26.81
N GLN A 102 -8.95 -7.92 26.91
CA GLN A 102 -10.04 -7.20 26.25
C GLN A 102 -9.52 -5.89 25.63
N THR A 103 -9.81 -5.67 24.35
CA THR A 103 -9.46 -4.43 23.61
C THR A 103 -10.46 -3.30 23.85
N SER A 104 -11.68 -3.58 24.33
CA SER A 104 -12.71 -2.54 24.53
C SER A 104 -12.26 -1.40 25.45
N TYR A 105 -11.50 -1.73 26.50
CA TYR A 105 -10.93 -0.74 27.43
C TYR A 105 -9.85 0.14 26.77
N HIS A 106 -9.04 -0.45 25.88
CA HIS A 106 -8.08 0.28 25.05
C HIS A 106 -8.78 1.24 24.10
N GLN A 107 -9.83 0.77 23.42
CA GLN A 107 -10.54 1.54 22.40
C GLN A 107 -11.21 2.79 22.97
N GLU A 108 -11.68 2.74 24.23
CA GLU A 108 -12.17 3.91 24.97
C GLU A 108 -11.07 4.93 25.27
N LEU A 109 -9.80 4.51 25.30
CA LEU A 109 -8.60 5.36 25.45
C LEU A 109 -7.92 5.69 24.12
N TYR A 110 -8.58 5.41 22.98
CA TYR A 110 -8.00 5.57 21.64
C TYR A 110 -6.75 4.74 21.36
N ILE A 111 -6.58 3.62 22.05
CA ILE A 111 -5.63 2.57 21.70
C ILE A 111 -6.46 1.50 20.97
N HIS A 112 -6.20 1.23 19.70
CA HIS A 112 -6.92 0.20 18.97
C HIS A 112 -6.47 -1.20 19.41
N GLU A 113 -5.15 -1.39 19.51
CA GLU A 113 -4.52 -2.63 19.93
C GLU A 113 -3.12 -2.35 20.52
N ALA A 114 -2.54 -3.32 21.22
CA ALA A 114 -1.14 -3.34 21.62
C ALA A 114 -0.42 -4.58 21.03
N LEU A 115 0.70 -4.35 20.34
CA LEU A 115 1.50 -5.42 19.72
C LEU A 115 2.84 -5.57 20.44
N SER A 116 3.30 -6.82 20.61
CA SER A 116 4.61 -7.07 21.20
C SER A 116 5.72 -6.65 20.25
N VAL A 117 6.79 -6.08 20.80
CA VAL A 117 7.97 -5.61 20.05
C VAL A 117 9.20 -6.39 20.50
N GLU A 118 9.81 -7.10 19.56
CA GLU A 118 11.05 -7.83 19.80
C GLU A 118 12.23 -6.88 19.99
N CYS A 119 12.88 -6.96 21.15
CA CYS A 119 13.98 -6.06 21.53
C CYS A 119 15.35 -6.75 21.58
N SER A 120 15.45 -7.99 21.08
CA SER A 120 16.67 -8.82 21.12
C SER A 120 17.86 -8.15 20.43
N ARG A 121 17.61 -7.36 19.38
CA ARG A 121 18.62 -6.63 18.59
C ARG A 121 19.08 -5.30 19.22
N ASN A 122 18.42 -4.84 20.28
CA ASN A 122 18.73 -3.54 20.89
C ASN A 122 19.98 -3.65 21.77
N GLN A 123 21.00 -2.84 21.48
CA GLN A 123 22.25 -2.80 22.24
C GLN A 123 22.22 -1.74 23.34
N SER A 124 21.49 -0.65 23.13
CA SER A 124 21.46 0.47 24.06
C SER A 124 20.10 1.18 24.07
N LEU A 125 19.94 2.08 25.04
CA LEU A 125 18.77 2.94 25.17
C LEU A 125 19.20 4.40 25.04
N LEU A 126 18.40 5.18 24.30
CA LEU A 126 18.62 6.61 24.07
C LEU A 126 17.39 7.40 24.52
N ALA A 127 17.60 8.32 25.47
CA ALA A 127 16.55 9.25 25.88
C ALA A 127 16.32 10.32 24.79
N SER A 128 15.06 10.72 24.62
CA SER A 128 14.68 11.79 23.71
C SER A 128 15.35 13.11 24.05
N ASP A 129 15.71 13.89 23.04
CA ASP A 129 16.16 15.27 23.19
C ASP A 129 15.04 16.30 22.96
N VAL A 130 13.95 15.89 22.30
CA VAL A 130 12.75 16.72 22.06
C VAL A 130 12.07 17.05 23.38
N ILE A 131 11.88 16.04 24.24
CA ILE A 131 11.43 16.18 25.62
C ILE A 131 12.38 15.37 26.50
N PRO A 132 13.44 15.98 27.08
CA PRO A 132 14.51 15.27 27.79
C PRO A 132 14.12 14.86 29.22
N LEU A 133 12.89 14.37 29.41
CA LEU A 133 12.36 13.95 30.72
C LEU A 133 13.18 12.79 31.32
N LEU A 134 13.58 11.84 30.46
CA LEU A 134 14.31 10.61 30.80
C LEU A 134 15.83 10.73 30.62
N LYS A 135 16.37 11.90 30.25
CA LYS A 135 17.81 12.07 30.05
C LYS A 135 18.59 11.74 31.34
N GLY A 136 19.53 10.82 31.27
CA GLY A 136 20.28 10.31 32.43
C GLY A 136 19.56 9.24 33.26
N GLN A 137 18.39 8.79 32.81
CA GLN A 137 17.56 7.76 33.46
C GLN A 137 17.56 6.43 32.68
N GLU A 138 18.36 6.31 31.62
CA GLU A 138 18.40 5.16 30.71
C GLU A 138 18.75 3.87 31.47
N SER A 139 19.65 3.95 32.46
CA SER A 139 20.06 2.83 33.32
C SER A 139 18.96 2.24 34.22
N LEU A 140 17.78 2.88 34.29
CA LEU A 140 16.61 2.32 34.99
C LEU A 140 15.94 1.19 34.19
N PHE A 141 16.26 1.07 32.90
CA PHE A 141 15.65 0.14 31.96
C PHE A 141 16.71 -0.77 31.33
N LEU A 142 16.25 -1.88 30.75
CA LEU A 142 17.10 -2.83 30.03
C LEU A 142 16.82 -2.72 28.54
N ALA A 143 17.85 -2.57 27.72
CA ALA A 143 17.70 -2.42 26.26
C ALA A 143 17.01 -3.63 25.61
N SER A 144 17.28 -4.82 26.15
CA SER A 144 16.76 -6.10 25.66
C SER A 144 15.41 -6.51 26.26
N ALA A 145 14.82 -5.70 27.16
CA ALA A 145 13.53 -6.04 27.73
C ALA A 145 12.44 -5.87 26.67
N GLU A 146 11.51 -6.83 26.61
CA GLU A 146 10.34 -6.72 25.74
C GLU A 146 9.55 -5.44 26.06
N THR A 147 8.96 -4.87 25.01
CA THR A 147 8.08 -3.72 25.08
C THR A 147 6.87 -3.91 24.19
N TRP A 148 5.94 -2.95 24.23
CA TRP A 148 4.70 -2.98 23.48
C TRP A 148 4.53 -1.71 22.64
N ASN A 149 4.13 -1.90 21.39
CA ASN A 149 3.64 -0.89 20.47
C ASN A 149 2.16 -0.64 20.76
N LEU A 150 1.80 0.58 21.17
CA LEU A 150 0.41 0.98 21.32
C LEU A 150 -0.07 1.55 19.98
N VAL A 151 -1.05 0.92 19.34
CA VAL A 151 -1.56 1.37 18.04
C VAL A 151 -2.66 2.43 18.27
N PRO A 152 -2.38 3.72 18.03
CA PRO A 152 -3.38 4.78 18.23
C PRO A 152 -4.49 4.75 17.19
N HIS A 153 -5.71 5.04 17.62
CA HIS A 153 -6.83 5.45 16.77
C HIS A 153 -7.50 6.68 17.39
N THR A 154 -6.71 7.75 17.45
CA THR A 154 -6.98 9.00 18.20
C THR A 154 -8.03 9.89 17.56
N THR A 155 -8.48 9.51 16.37
CA THR A 155 -9.39 10.30 15.55
C THR A 155 -10.52 9.42 15.03
N LYS A 156 -11.77 9.87 15.20
CA LYS A 156 -13.00 9.16 14.80
C LYS A 156 -13.86 9.97 13.83
N THR A 157 -13.33 11.08 13.34
CA THR A 157 -14.02 12.03 12.46
C THR A 157 -13.06 12.50 11.39
N SER A 158 -13.53 12.58 10.16
CA SER A 158 -12.80 13.16 9.03
C SER A 158 -12.99 14.69 8.97
N ASP A 159 -11.93 15.43 8.61
CA ASP A 159 -12.00 16.88 8.38
C ASP A 159 -12.86 17.22 7.15
N LEU A 160 -12.90 16.32 6.16
CA LEU A 160 -13.68 16.44 4.93
C LEU A 160 -14.43 15.12 4.67
N PRO A 161 -15.58 14.86 5.33
CA PRO A 161 -16.26 13.56 5.28
C PRO A 161 -16.73 13.11 3.90
N HIS A 162 -16.83 14.03 2.94
CA HIS A 162 -17.21 13.75 1.55
C HIS A 162 -16.01 13.42 0.65
N GLN A 163 -14.79 13.50 1.17
CA GLN A 163 -13.57 13.14 0.46
C GLN A 163 -12.93 11.94 1.17
N MET A 164 -13.01 10.77 0.53
CA MET A 164 -12.38 9.56 1.07
C MET A 164 -10.87 9.77 1.22
N GLY A 165 -10.31 9.27 2.31
CA GLY A 165 -8.89 9.46 2.61
C GLY A 165 -8.55 10.80 3.28
N SER A 166 -9.54 11.62 3.64
CA SER A 166 -9.26 12.85 4.40
C SER A 166 -8.77 12.50 5.80
N ALA A 167 -7.74 13.23 6.27
CA ALA A 167 -7.32 13.13 7.67
C ALA A 167 -8.40 13.70 8.59
N GLY A 168 -8.27 13.44 9.88
CA GLY A 168 -9.08 14.13 10.88
C GLY A 168 -8.23 15.01 11.83
N PRO A 169 -8.82 15.41 12.96
CA PRO A 169 -8.18 16.30 13.91
C PRO A 169 -6.85 15.75 14.47
N MET A 170 -5.87 16.63 14.68
CA MET A 170 -4.60 16.28 15.34
C MET A 170 -4.78 16.28 16.87
N SER A 171 -5.53 15.30 17.38
CA SER A 171 -5.98 15.23 18.78
C SER A 171 -4.91 14.82 19.79
N THR A 172 -3.86 14.16 19.33
CA THR A 172 -2.81 13.59 20.19
C THR A 172 -1.44 13.77 19.55
N ARG A 173 -0.43 14.08 20.37
CA ARG A 173 1.00 14.05 20.00
C ARG A 173 1.66 12.88 20.71
N ILE A 174 2.45 12.10 19.98
CA ILE A 174 3.14 10.92 20.50
C ILE A 174 4.63 11.19 20.48
N TYR A 175 5.30 11.00 21.62
CA TYR A 175 6.73 11.21 21.76
C TYR A 175 7.39 9.96 22.35
N PRO A 176 8.36 9.34 21.64
CA PRO A 176 9.18 8.28 22.21
C PRO A 176 10.18 8.92 23.18
N LEU A 177 9.93 8.81 24.49
CA LEU A 177 10.82 9.42 25.48
C LEU A 177 12.10 8.60 25.70
N LEU A 178 12.03 7.29 25.43
CA LEU A 178 13.16 6.37 25.48
C LEU A 178 13.08 5.43 24.28
N LYS A 179 14.19 5.28 23.56
CA LYS A 179 14.28 4.47 22.34
C LYS A 179 15.32 3.36 22.47
N GLY A 180 15.00 2.17 21.97
CA GLY A 180 15.94 1.07 21.76
C GLY A 180 16.74 1.27 20.48
N ILE A 181 18.06 1.18 20.59
CA ILE A 181 18.99 1.41 19.49
C ILE A 181 19.74 0.11 19.16
N THR A 182 19.69 -0.29 17.89
CA THR A 182 20.42 -1.45 17.34
C THR A 182 21.91 -1.15 17.17
N GLN A 183 22.69 -2.17 16.77
CA GLN A 183 24.11 -1.98 16.46
C GLN A 183 24.33 -1.01 15.30
N GLU A 184 23.42 -1.01 14.34
CA GLU A 184 23.43 -0.16 13.14
C GLU A 184 22.92 1.26 13.43
N GLY A 185 22.54 1.56 14.68
CA GLY A 185 22.02 2.87 15.08
C GLY A 185 20.55 3.09 14.74
N ARG A 186 19.80 2.04 14.38
CA ARG A 186 18.37 2.11 14.07
C ARG A 186 17.52 2.14 15.33
N GLU A 187 16.41 2.87 15.28
CA GLU A 187 15.48 3.07 16.39
C GLU A 187 14.31 2.09 16.28
N THR A 188 14.33 0.98 17.01
CA THR A 188 13.46 -0.19 16.74
C THR A 188 12.42 -0.46 17.82
N ALA A 189 12.46 0.26 18.95
CA ALA A 189 11.54 0.07 20.07
C ALA A 189 11.40 1.34 20.91
N ALA A 190 10.22 1.57 21.51
CA ALA A 190 10.00 2.67 22.45
C ALA A 190 9.50 2.17 23.81
N PRO A 191 10.40 1.85 24.77
CA PRO A 191 10.00 1.36 26.10
C PRO A 191 9.21 2.36 26.94
N VAL A 192 9.40 3.66 26.69
CA VAL A 192 8.64 4.73 27.38
C VAL A 192 8.13 5.74 26.37
N VAL A 193 6.81 5.89 26.30
CA VAL A 193 6.12 6.75 25.34
C VAL A 193 5.24 7.75 26.08
N LEU A 194 5.25 9.02 25.64
CA LEU A 194 4.37 10.07 26.12
C LEU A 194 3.32 10.40 25.06
N TRP A 195 2.05 10.40 25.46
CA TRP A 195 0.95 10.96 24.69
C TRP A 195 0.54 12.29 25.32
N GLU A 196 0.57 13.37 24.54
CA GLU A 196 -0.04 14.64 24.89
C GLU A 196 -1.36 14.78 24.12
N ASN A 197 -2.49 14.73 24.83
CA ASN A 197 -3.81 14.91 24.23
C ASN A 197 -4.12 16.41 24.15
N THR A 198 -4.07 16.99 22.94
CA THR A 198 -4.23 18.43 22.73
C THR A 198 -5.72 18.82 22.69
N ILE A 199 -6.53 18.09 21.93
CA ILE A 199 -7.96 18.37 21.73
C ILE A 199 -8.80 17.08 21.88
N GLY A 200 -10.12 17.19 21.73
CA GLY A 200 -11.03 16.05 21.83
C GLY A 200 -11.38 15.65 23.27
N LEU A 201 -11.72 14.38 23.48
CA LEU A 201 -12.30 13.89 24.75
C LEU A 201 -11.34 14.01 25.94
N PHE A 202 -10.04 13.82 25.70
CA PHE A 202 -8.99 13.82 26.72
C PHE A 202 -8.12 15.10 26.73
N ALA A 203 -8.60 16.16 26.07
CA ALA A 203 -7.86 17.40 25.87
C ALA A 203 -7.20 17.95 27.15
N GLY A 204 -5.94 18.32 27.02
CA GLY A 204 -5.10 18.88 28.07
C GLY A 204 -4.46 17.87 29.01
N SER A 205 -4.52 16.57 28.72
CA SER A 205 -3.89 15.53 29.54
C SER A 205 -2.57 15.01 28.95
N ARG A 206 -1.67 14.56 29.83
CA ARG A 206 -0.42 13.88 29.49
C ARG A 206 -0.43 12.46 30.02
N TRP A 207 -0.21 11.48 29.15
CA TRP A 207 -0.18 10.07 29.50
C TRP A 207 1.19 9.49 29.20
N LEU A 208 1.87 8.98 30.22
CA LEU A 208 3.17 8.34 30.09
C LEU A 208 3.01 6.83 30.29
N PHE A 209 3.43 6.08 29.28
CA PHE A 209 3.34 4.63 29.27
C PHE A 209 4.75 4.06 29.39
N VAL A 210 5.01 3.32 30.47
CA VAL A 210 6.20 2.48 30.62
C VAL A 210 5.80 1.08 30.14
N ASN A 211 5.98 0.87 28.84
CA ASN A 211 5.53 -0.30 28.10
C ASN A 211 6.43 -1.54 28.34
N THR A 212 7.33 -1.50 29.30
CA THR A 212 8.16 -2.65 29.68
C THR A 212 7.90 -3.05 31.13
N ALA A 213 8.23 -4.28 31.48
CA ALA A 213 8.12 -4.76 32.85
C ALA A 213 9.04 -3.94 33.78
N ALA A 214 8.54 -3.59 34.96
CA ALA A 214 9.32 -2.86 35.94
C ALA A 214 10.44 -3.75 36.50
N THR A 215 11.67 -3.21 36.55
CA THR A 215 12.82 -3.91 37.13
C THR A 215 13.12 -3.41 38.55
N ALA A 216 13.95 -4.14 39.29
CA ALA A 216 14.39 -3.73 40.62
C ALA A 216 15.08 -2.35 40.64
N SER A 217 15.64 -1.88 39.52
CA SER A 217 16.26 -0.55 39.42
C SER A 217 15.24 0.58 39.56
N LEU A 218 14.00 0.38 39.09
CA LEU A 218 12.94 1.38 39.15
C LEU A 218 12.45 1.61 40.59
N TRP A 219 12.59 0.61 41.46
CA TRP A 219 12.15 0.68 42.86
C TRP A 219 13.20 1.20 43.84
N LYS A 220 14.40 1.56 43.35
CA LYS A 220 15.44 2.21 44.15
C LYS A 220 15.24 3.72 44.19
N GLU A 221 15.96 4.41 45.08
CA GLU A 221 15.90 5.87 45.28
C GLU A 221 15.87 6.68 43.98
N LYS A 222 16.77 6.38 43.03
CA LYS A 222 16.83 7.06 41.71
C LYS A 222 15.56 6.84 40.88
N GLY A 223 14.99 5.64 40.90
CA GLY A 223 13.78 5.31 40.16
C GLY A 223 12.53 5.93 40.79
N LEU A 224 12.42 5.95 42.12
CA LEU A 224 11.33 6.63 42.81
C LEU A 224 11.36 8.15 42.60
N SER A 225 12.55 8.74 42.61
CA SER A 225 12.76 10.15 42.25
C SER A 225 12.33 10.42 40.80
N ALA A 226 12.64 9.51 39.86
CA ALA A 226 12.19 9.61 38.48
C ALA A 226 10.66 9.54 38.37
N ILE A 227 10.00 8.58 39.04
CA ILE A 227 8.52 8.46 39.05
C ILE A 227 7.87 9.73 39.61
N SER A 228 8.41 10.30 40.69
CA SER A 228 7.92 11.57 41.25
C SER A 228 8.03 12.74 40.26
N LYS A 229 9.15 12.81 39.51
CA LYS A 229 9.36 13.79 38.44
C LYS A 229 8.38 13.58 37.28
N TRP A 230 8.17 12.34 36.86
CA TRP A 230 7.19 11.99 35.81
C TRP A 230 5.77 12.36 36.24
N ALA A 231 5.39 12.06 37.48
CA ALA A 231 4.06 12.40 38.03
C ALA A 231 3.82 13.91 38.05
N SER A 232 4.84 14.68 38.45
CA SER A 232 4.80 16.14 38.40
C SER A 232 4.67 16.64 36.97
N PHE A 233 5.39 16.06 36.00
CA PHE A 233 5.33 16.42 34.60
C PHE A 233 3.96 16.10 33.96
N CYS A 234 3.46 14.87 34.14
CA CYS A 234 2.15 14.45 33.62
C CYS A 234 0.99 15.20 34.30
N GLY A 235 1.18 15.59 35.56
CA GLY A 235 0.20 16.32 36.33
C GLY A 235 -0.06 17.74 35.83
N LYS A 236 0.86 18.40 35.10
CA LYS A 236 0.77 19.82 34.66
C LYS A 236 -0.22 20.08 33.50
N GLY A 237 -0.63 19.05 32.78
CA GLY A 237 -1.38 19.22 31.53
C GLY A 237 -0.50 19.63 30.35
N VAL A 238 -1.10 19.91 29.19
CA VAL A 238 -0.35 20.10 27.93
C VAL A 238 -0.07 21.58 27.66
N THR A 239 1.14 21.88 27.20
CA THR A 239 1.47 23.17 26.58
C THR A 239 1.82 22.92 25.13
N GLU A 240 0.93 23.31 24.23
CA GLU A 240 1.14 23.15 22.80
C GLU A 240 1.99 24.32 22.27
N MET A 241 3.00 23.98 21.47
CA MET A 241 3.92 24.94 20.87
C MET A 241 4.16 24.62 19.40
N TRP A 242 4.26 25.67 18.60
CA TRP A 242 4.59 25.57 17.19
C TRP A 242 5.60 26.63 16.79
N VAL A 243 6.62 26.21 16.02
CA VAL A 243 7.48 27.11 15.25
C VAL A 243 7.28 26.78 13.77
N LYS A 244 6.82 27.76 12.99
CA LYS A 244 6.46 27.57 11.58
C LYS A 244 7.03 28.68 10.71
N PRO A 245 7.75 28.37 9.62
CA PRO A 245 8.05 29.38 8.63
C PRO A 245 6.76 29.80 7.92
N ASN A 246 6.75 31.00 7.34
CA ASN A 246 5.61 31.46 6.54
C ASN A 246 5.46 30.66 5.24
N TYR A 247 6.58 30.22 4.66
CA TYR A 247 6.65 29.37 3.48
C TYR A 247 7.69 28.27 3.68
N ALA A 248 7.50 27.11 3.05
CA ALA A 248 8.49 26.04 3.05
C ALA A 248 9.70 26.34 2.14
N SER A 249 9.53 27.23 1.16
CA SER A 249 10.56 27.71 0.25
C SER A 249 10.43 29.22 0.03
N TYR A 250 11.56 29.91 -0.10
CA TYR A 250 11.65 31.35 -0.34
C TYR A 250 12.44 31.64 -1.61
N GLU A 251 11.95 32.59 -2.40
CA GLU A 251 12.61 33.08 -3.61
C GLU A 251 13.73 34.05 -3.26
N SER A 252 14.68 34.24 -4.19
CA SER A 252 15.78 35.19 -4.02
C SER A 252 15.27 36.61 -3.75
N GLY A 253 15.78 37.24 -2.69
CA GLY A 253 15.41 38.60 -2.28
C GLY A 253 14.24 38.69 -1.30
N GLU A 254 13.55 37.58 -1.03
CA GLU A 254 12.54 37.52 0.01
C GLU A 254 13.15 37.46 1.42
N ARG A 255 12.31 37.72 2.43
CA ARG A 255 12.69 37.59 3.83
C ARG A 255 11.86 36.51 4.50
N ALA A 256 12.52 35.56 5.14
CA ALA A 256 11.86 34.58 5.97
C ALA A 256 11.29 35.21 7.25
N SER A 257 10.21 34.62 7.74
CA SER A 257 9.62 34.95 9.03
C SER A 257 9.10 33.68 9.66
N LEU A 258 9.34 33.54 10.97
CA LEU A 258 8.84 32.42 11.75
C LEU A 258 7.64 32.88 12.58
N THR A 259 6.62 32.05 12.68
CA THR A 259 5.51 32.21 13.61
C THR A 259 5.73 31.25 14.77
N LEU A 260 5.90 31.81 15.97
CA LEU A 260 5.91 31.08 17.22
C LEU A 260 4.51 31.15 17.85
N GLN A 261 3.93 29.99 18.18
CA GLN A 261 2.63 29.88 18.82
C GLN A 261 2.78 29.08 20.11
N ILE A 262 2.07 29.50 21.16
CA ILE A 262 2.01 28.78 22.42
C ILE A 262 0.60 28.88 23.01
N GLN A 263 0.11 27.76 23.53
CA GLN A 263 -1.15 27.70 24.28
C GLN A 263 -1.06 26.64 25.38
N GLN A 264 -1.56 26.99 26.56
CA GLN A 264 -1.79 26.02 27.63
C GLN A 264 -3.16 25.37 27.45
N LEU A 265 -3.16 24.07 27.21
CA LEU A 265 -4.34 23.26 27.03
C LEU A 265 -4.59 22.53 28.35
N GLU A 266 -5.51 23.05 29.17
CA GLU A 266 -5.85 22.42 30.45
C GLU A 266 -7.35 22.56 30.75
N ARG A 267 -7.97 21.44 31.13
CA ARG A 267 -9.37 21.39 31.59
C ARG A 267 -9.55 21.72 33.06
N ALA A 268 -8.46 21.96 33.78
CA ALA A 268 -8.54 22.36 35.18
C ALA A 268 -9.28 23.69 35.35
N LYS A 269 -9.93 23.81 36.50
CA LYS A 269 -10.63 25.03 36.90
C LYS A 269 -9.66 26.22 36.96
N PRO A 270 -10.13 27.44 36.69
CA PRO A 270 -9.27 28.63 36.60
C PRO A 270 -8.30 28.83 37.78
N TYR A 271 -8.71 28.48 39.00
CA TYR A 271 -7.89 28.64 40.20
C TYR A 271 -6.72 27.65 40.34
N MET A 272 -6.69 26.57 39.55
CA MET A 272 -5.61 25.57 39.53
C MET A 272 -4.61 25.79 38.38
N ARG A 273 -4.90 26.74 37.48
CA ARG A 273 -4.06 27.04 36.33
C ARG A 273 -2.81 27.75 36.78
N ILE A 274 -1.68 27.33 36.23
CA ILE A 274 -0.37 27.95 36.47
C ILE A 274 0.05 28.51 35.12
N GLU A 275 0.14 29.84 35.03
CA GLU A 275 0.65 30.51 33.83
C GLU A 275 2.18 30.48 33.88
N ASP A 276 2.79 29.58 33.12
CA ASP A 276 4.24 29.47 33.03
C ASP A 276 4.80 30.46 32.02
N THR A 277 5.91 31.09 32.38
CA THR A 277 6.70 31.88 31.43
C THR A 277 7.71 30.97 30.76
N TRP A 278 7.72 30.99 29.43
CA TRP A 278 8.60 30.20 28.60
C TRP A 278 9.62 31.11 27.92
N LYS A 279 10.90 30.78 28.11
CA LYS A 279 12.01 31.37 27.38
C LYS A 279 12.27 30.55 26.14
N PHE A 280 12.28 31.21 24.98
CA PHE A 280 12.60 30.61 23.70
C PHE A 280 13.95 31.13 23.19
N THR A 281 14.81 30.24 22.75
CA THR A 281 16.01 30.56 21.98
C THR A 281 15.90 29.91 20.61
N ILE A 282 15.73 30.73 19.58
CA ILE A 282 15.58 30.29 18.19
C ILE A 282 16.92 30.46 17.49
N TYR A 283 17.34 29.43 16.77
CA TYR A 283 18.50 29.37 15.89
C TYR A 283 18.03 29.10 14.47
N VAL A 284 18.57 29.84 13.50
CA VAL A 284 18.37 29.62 12.06
C VAL A 284 19.73 29.56 11.41
N GLU A 285 20.05 28.46 10.74
CA GLU A 285 21.37 28.22 10.17
C GLU A 285 21.26 27.63 8.77
N HIS A 286 22.06 28.16 7.83
CA HIS A 286 22.21 27.56 6.51
C HIS A 286 23.14 26.35 6.57
N GLU A 287 22.73 25.23 6.00
CA GLU A 287 23.44 23.96 6.17
C GLU A 287 24.85 23.96 5.57
N SER A 288 25.08 24.70 4.48
CA SER A 288 26.38 24.73 3.79
C SER A 288 27.14 26.05 3.91
N ASP A 289 26.55 27.08 4.53
CA ASP A 289 27.19 28.39 4.71
C ASP A 289 27.13 28.80 6.18
N PRO A 290 28.19 28.51 6.97
CA PRO A 290 28.19 28.80 8.40
C PRO A 290 28.17 30.31 8.70
N THR A 291 28.38 31.17 7.69
CA THR A 291 28.26 32.63 7.87
C THR A 291 26.80 33.08 7.92
N LEU A 292 25.87 32.28 7.41
CA LEU A 292 24.43 32.51 7.45
C LEU A 292 23.82 31.81 8.66
N HIS A 293 24.09 32.35 9.84
CA HIS A 293 23.45 31.95 11.09
C HIS A 293 22.81 33.15 11.77
N TRP A 294 21.70 32.91 12.46
CA TRP A 294 21.01 33.92 13.25
C TRP A 294 20.37 33.28 14.47
N SER A 295 20.36 34.03 15.58
CA SER A 295 19.66 33.60 16.78
C SER A 295 18.91 34.75 17.45
N GLN A 296 17.79 34.44 18.09
CA GLN A 296 17.04 35.38 18.92
C GLN A 296 16.48 34.69 20.16
N GLN A 297 16.48 35.45 21.27
CA GLN A 297 15.75 35.08 22.48
C GLN A 297 14.49 35.92 22.64
N LEU A 298 13.44 35.29 23.13
CA LEU A 298 12.19 35.95 23.51
C LEU A 298 11.49 35.17 24.63
N GLU A 299 10.61 35.85 25.36
CA GLU A 299 9.81 35.24 26.42
C GLU A 299 8.32 35.35 26.07
N MET A 300 7.57 34.28 26.33
CA MET A 300 6.11 34.26 26.18
C MET A 300 5.47 33.61 27.39
N LYS A 301 4.25 34.02 27.71
CA LYS A 301 3.44 33.34 28.72
C LYS A 301 2.58 32.29 28.06
N ALA A 302 2.63 31.06 28.56
CA ALA A 302 1.64 30.05 28.24
C ALA A 302 0.38 30.36 29.04
N ASN A 303 -0.72 30.68 28.36
CA ASN A 303 -2.02 30.86 28.98
C ASN A 303 -3.09 30.12 28.17
N VAL A 304 -4.35 30.21 28.60
CA VAL A 304 -5.47 29.51 27.94
C VAL A 304 -5.79 30.11 26.57
N GLU A 305 -5.41 31.37 26.33
CA GLU A 305 -5.54 32.02 25.04
C GLU A 305 -4.36 31.63 24.13
N LEU A 306 -4.59 31.62 22.82
CA LEU A 306 -3.52 31.36 21.87
C LEU A 306 -2.64 32.60 21.74
N SER A 307 -1.38 32.49 22.18
CA SER A 307 -0.38 33.54 22.00
C SER A 307 0.44 33.31 20.73
N ILE A 308 0.50 34.31 19.85
CA ILE A 308 1.19 34.23 18.56
C ILE A 308 2.16 35.40 18.42
N VAL A 309 3.43 35.10 18.13
CA VAL A 309 4.46 36.10 17.81
C VAL A 309 5.07 35.77 16.46
N ARG A 310 5.21 36.79 15.61
CA ARG A 310 5.94 36.71 14.34
C ARG A 310 7.35 37.24 14.53
N VAL A 311 8.32 36.47 14.08
CA VAL A 311 9.74 36.70 14.26
C VAL A 311 10.39 36.82 12.89
N PRO A 312 10.65 38.05 12.39
CA PRO A 312 11.29 38.26 11.10
C PRO A 312 12.76 37.84 11.17
N ILE A 313 13.24 37.10 10.17
CA ILE A 313 14.62 36.63 10.10
C ILE A 313 15.46 37.67 9.35
N PRO A 314 16.47 38.31 9.99
CA PRO A 314 17.28 39.35 9.37
C PRO A 314 18.45 38.76 8.56
N LEU A 315 18.24 37.59 7.93
CA LEU A 315 19.19 36.96 7.03
C LEU A 315 18.77 37.19 5.58
N GLU A 316 19.75 37.34 4.69
CA GLU A 316 19.53 37.19 3.26
C GLU A 316 19.33 35.70 2.97
N ILE A 317 18.14 35.33 2.48
CA ILE A 317 17.85 33.93 2.16
C ILE A 317 18.54 33.58 0.84
N ARG A 318 19.57 32.73 0.92
CA ARG A 318 20.32 32.22 -0.22
C ARG A 318 19.86 30.81 -0.58
N SER A 319 20.23 30.36 -1.77
CA SER A 319 19.94 29.01 -2.24
C SER A 319 20.49 27.94 -1.28
N GLY A 320 19.64 27.01 -0.86
CA GLY A 320 19.98 25.90 0.03
C GLY A 320 19.03 25.76 1.23
N LEU A 321 19.28 24.73 2.05
CA LEU A 321 18.44 24.39 3.20
C LEU A 321 18.83 25.21 4.44
N PHE A 322 17.85 25.84 5.07
CA PHE A 322 17.96 26.46 6.39
C PHE A 322 17.31 25.57 7.44
N GLN A 323 18.08 25.23 8.48
CA GLN A 323 17.60 24.52 9.66
C GLN A 323 17.15 25.52 10.72
N VAL A 324 16.06 25.20 11.41
CA VAL A 324 15.49 26.00 12.48
C VAL A 324 15.40 25.14 13.74
N VAL A 325 16.10 25.55 14.80
CA VAL A 325 16.03 24.90 16.11
C VAL A 325 15.52 25.91 17.13
N CYS A 326 14.44 25.57 17.83
CA CYS A 326 13.89 26.40 18.89
C CYS A 326 13.94 25.64 20.21
N GLU A 327 14.82 26.10 21.10
CA GLU A 327 14.90 25.62 22.47
C GLU A 327 13.92 26.40 23.35
N ALA A 328 13.00 25.71 24.01
CA ALA A 328 11.98 26.28 24.86
C ALA A 328 12.15 25.78 26.30
N GLU A 329 12.30 26.70 27.26
CA GLU A 329 12.47 26.40 28.69
C GLU A 329 11.41 27.13 29.52
N ALA A 330 10.62 26.37 30.28
CA ALA A 330 9.65 26.90 31.23
C ALA A 330 10.33 27.39 32.51
N SER A 331 9.69 28.34 33.20
CA SER A 331 10.13 28.83 34.52
C SER A 331 10.29 27.74 35.60
N ASP A 332 9.70 26.57 35.40
CA ASP A 332 9.79 25.43 36.32
C ASP A 332 10.76 24.32 35.85
N GLY A 333 11.51 24.57 34.76
CA GLY A 333 12.53 23.67 34.22
C GLY A 333 12.02 22.64 33.22
N GLU A 334 10.74 22.67 32.80
CA GLU A 334 10.33 21.92 31.60
C GLU A 334 11.09 22.44 30.37
N PHE A 335 11.68 21.53 29.59
CA PHE A 335 12.47 21.88 28.42
C PHE A 335 11.95 21.15 27.18
N ARG A 336 11.92 21.83 26.03
CA ARG A 336 11.51 21.28 24.74
C ARG A 336 12.44 21.75 23.63
N ILE A 337 12.68 20.89 22.65
CA ILE A 337 13.34 21.26 21.39
C ILE A 337 12.34 21.10 20.24
N LEU A 338 12.03 22.19 19.56
CA LEU A 338 11.24 22.18 18.34
C LEU A 338 12.18 22.29 17.14
N ARG A 339 12.05 21.39 16.18
CA ARG A 339 12.84 21.37 14.94
C ARG A 339 11.96 21.66 13.74
N GLN A 340 12.49 22.47 12.85
CA GLN A 340 11.80 22.97 11.67
C GLN A 340 12.85 23.31 10.58
N GLY A 341 12.44 23.57 9.36
CA GLY A 341 13.32 24.02 8.29
C GLY A 341 12.56 24.71 7.16
N PHE A 342 13.31 25.36 6.27
CA PHE A 342 12.80 25.89 5.01
C PHE A 342 13.93 25.99 3.98
N TRP A 343 13.58 26.01 2.70
CA TRP A 343 14.53 26.22 1.61
C TRP A 343 14.63 27.69 1.22
N GLY A 344 15.84 28.16 0.94
CA GLY A 344 16.00 29.15 -0.13
C GLY A 344 16.05 28.41 -1.46
N HIS A 345 15.23 28.85 -2.42
CA HIS A 345 15.01 28.14 -3.67
C HIS A 345 16.34 27.78 -4.38
N ALA A 346 16.46 26.53 -4.82
CA ALA A 346 17.68 25.94 -5.36
C ALA A 346 17.45 25.30 -6.74
N PRO A 347 17.26 26.13 -7.79
CA PRO A 347 16.97 25.62 -9.13
C PRO A 347 18.13 24.79 -9.70
N GLU A 348 19.38 25.11 -9.37
CA GLU A 348 20.55 24.34 -9.80
C GLU A 348 20.56 22.92 -9.21
N LEU A 349 20.07 22.75 -7.98
CA LEU A 349 19.93 21.42 -7.36
C LEU A 349 18.89 20.59 -8.11
N LEU A 350 17.72 21.18 -8.40
CA LEU A 350 16.64 20.51 -9.14
C LEU A 350 17.09 20.10 -10.55
N ALA A 351 17.86 20.95 -11.22
CA ALA A 351 18.37 20.72 -12.57
C ALA A 351 19.58 19.79 -12.67
N ALA A 352 20.16 19.35 -11.55
CA ALA A 352 21.35 18.51 -11.57
C ALA A 352 21.04 17.07 -12.04
N GLY A 353 21.76 16.57 -13.05
CA GLY A 353 21.57 15.23 -13.60
C GLY A 353 20.46 15.16 -14.64
N GLU A 354 20.17 13.96 -15.13
CA GLU A 354 19.17 13.75 -16.19
C GLU A 354 17.84 13.25 -15.60
N PRO A 355 16.68 13.58 -16.21
CA PRO A 355 15.40 12.98 -15.87
C PRO A 355 15.42 11.45 -15.95
N VAL A 356 14.73 10.79 -15.02
CA VAL A 356 14.48 9.35 -15.11
C VAL A 356 13.54 9.08 -16.29
N THR A 357 13.85 8.06 -17.09
CA THR A 357 13.07 7.67 -18.27
C THR A 357 12.61 6.22 -18.18
N GLY A 358 11.55 5.86 -18.91
CA GLY A 358 11.06 4.49 -19.01
C GLY A 358 11.76 3.71 -20.13
N GLY A 359 12.26 2.51 -19.82
CA GLY A 359 12.64 1.51 -20.82
C GLY A 359 11.46 0.59 -21.16
N ARG A 360 11.71 -0.60 -21.72
CA ARG A 360 10.65 -1.61 -21.93
C ARG A 360 10.19 -2.24 -20.61
N ASP A 361 11.13 -2.52 -19.69
CA ASP A 361 10.83 -3.26 -18.46
C ASP A 361 11.18 -2.49 -17.18
N TYR A 362 12.19 -1.61 -17.23
CA TYR A 362 12.75 -0.91 -16.07
C TYR A 362 12.98 0.56 -16.40
N PHE A 363 13.08 1.38 -15.35
CA PHE A 363 13.46 2.78 -15.49
C PHE A 363 14.96 2.93 -15.72
N ILE A 364 15.36 4.03 -16.32
CA ILE A 364 16.76 4.38 -16.60
C ILE A 364 17.07 5.71 -15.93
N LYS A 365 18.15 5.74 -15.14
CA LYS A 365 18.71 6.95 -14.51
C LYS A 365 20.20 7.04 -14.84
N ASP A 366 20.62 8.16 -15.42
CA ASP A 366 22.01 8.41 -15.84
C ASP A 366 22.58 7.27 -16.71
N GLY A 367 21.77 6.76 -17.64
CA GLY A 367 22.15 5.69 -18.58
C GLY A 367 22.22 4.28 -17.96
N ARG A 368 21.82 4.11 -16.69
CA ARG A 368 21.83 2.80 -15.99
C ARG A 368 20.41 2.40 -15.57
N PRO A 369 20.09 1.09 -15.54
CA PRO A 369 18.83 0.64 -14.98
C PRO A 369 18.63 1.11 -13.53
N LEU A 370 17.37 1.42 -13.20
CA LEU A 370 16.90 1.82 -11.88
C LEU A 370 15.71 0.94 -11.49
N PRO A 371 15.95 -0.28 -10.98
CA PRO A 371 14.89 -1.06 -10.33
C PRO A 371 14.47 -0.37 -9.03
N VAL A 372 13.18 -0.38 -8.74
CA VAL A 372 12.59 0.46 -7.69
C VAL A 372 12.49 -0.28 -6.37
N VAL A 373 13.13 0.28 -5.35
CA VAL A 373 12.82 0.00 -3.94
C VAL A 373 12.29 1.32 -3.40
N GLY A 374 10.97 1.47 -3.45
CA GLY A 374 10.32 2.74 -3.17
C GLY A 374 9.50 2.74 -1.88
N MET A 375 9.05 3.93 -1.52
CA MET A 375 8.27 4.18 -0.30
C MET A 375 7.26 5.30 -0.54
N THR A 376 6.01 5.08 -0.17
CA THR A 376 5.07 6.20 -0.05
C THR A 376 5.45 7.04 1.16
N TYR A 377 5.36 8.37 1.06
CA TYR A 377 5.69 9.25 2.16
C TYR A 377 4.64 10.33 2.44
N MET A 378 4.26 10.38 3.71
CA MET A 378 3.62 11.50 4.39
C MET A 378 4.37 11.69 5.70
N THR A 379 4.50 12.95 6.14
CA THR A 379 5.30 13.32 7.31
C THR A 379 4.74 12.74 8.62
N SER A 380 5.61 12.44 9.58
CA SER A 380 5.24 11.88 10.88
C SER A 380 4.52 12.87 11.80
N ASP A 381 4.78 14.18 11.65
CA ASP A 381 4.28 15.21 12.56
C ASP A 381 2.84 15.68 12.24
N VAL A 382 2.44 15.73 10.97
CA VAL A 382 1.09 16.20 10.57
C VAL A 382 0.40 15.31 9.53
N ALA A 383 0.99 14.16 9.19
CA ALA A 383 0.46 13.18 8.24
C ALA A 383 0.00 13.81 6.91
N ARG A 384 -1.23 13.54 6.44
CA ARG A 384 -1.77 14.06 5.16
C ARG A 384 -1.89 15.59 5.10
N LYS A 385 -1.65 16.32 6.20
CA LYS A 385 -1.67 17.80 6.24
C LYS A 385 -0.31 18.42 5.89
N PHE A 386 0.68 17.63 5.52
CA PHE A 386 2.07 18.07 5.31
C PHE A 386 2.24 19.20 4.29
N LEU A 387 1.42 19.30 3.25
CA LEU A 387 1.50 20.42 2.31
C LEU A 387 0.90 21.73 2.85
N PHE A 388 0.03 21.64 3.85
CA PHE A 388 -0.60 22.81 4.51
C PHE A 388 0.13 23.23 5.79
N LEU A 389 0.88 22.31 6.40
CA LEU A 389 1.70 22.51 7.59
C LEU A 389 3.10 21.92 7.33
N PRO A 390 3.87 22.50 6.39
CA PRO A 390 5.14 21.91 5.97
C PRO A 390 6.18 21.95 7.09
N ASN A 391 6.95 20.87 7.18
CA ASN A 391 8.10 20.77 8.06
C ASN A 391 9.31 20.18 7.32
N VAL A 392 10.10 21.06 6.69
CA VAL A 392 11.24 20.62 5.86
C VAL A 392 12.31 19.92 6.71
N GLY A 393 12.47 20.30 7.98
CA GLY A 393 13.42 19.65 8.88
C GLY A 393 13.06 18.17 9.14
N VAL A 394 11.78 17.86 9.30
CA VAL A 394 11.30 16.47 9.41
C VAL A 394 11.45 15.74 8.09
N TRP A 395 11.11 16.36 6.97
CA TRP A 395 11.27 15.74 5.65
C TRP A 395 12.72 15.41 5.34
N ASP A 396 13.65 16.30 5.64
CA ASP A 396 15.09 16.10 5.44
C ASP A 396 15.61 14.92 6.29
N HIS A 397 15.14 14.82 7.53
CA HIS A 397 15.47 13.69 8.41
C HIS A 397 14.94 12.37 7.87
N ASP A 398 13.64 12.29 7.59
CA ASP A 398 12.96 11.07 7.14
C ASP A 398 13.49 10.63 5.77
N MET A 399 13.71 11.54 4.83
CA MET A 399 14.29 11.23 3.51
C MET A 399 15.74 10.77 3.61
N GLY A 400 16.52 11.34 4.52
CA GLY A 400 17.85 10.85 4.83
C GLY A 400 17.85 9.44 5.41
N GLN A 401 16.87 9.09 6.27
CA GLN A 401 16.69 7.73 6.78
C GLN A 401 16.26 6.77 5.66
N MET A 402 15.29 7.16 4.83
CA MET A 402 14.85 6.35 3.69
C MET A 402 16.02 6.06 2.74
N ARG A 403 16.85 7.05 2.43
CA ARG A 403 18.02 6.83 1.58
C ARG A 403 19.03 5.86 2.21
N LYS A 404 19.25 5.93 3.53
CA LYS A 404 20.08 4.95 4.27
C LYS A 404 19.50 3.54 4.23
N ALA A 405 18.17 3.41 4.20
CA ALA A 405 17.48 2.15 3.98
C ALA A 405 17.57 1.64 2.54
N GLY A 406 18.27 2.34 1.64
CA GLY A 406 18.39 1.95 0.23
C GLY A 406 17.14 2.23 -0.60
N ILE A 407 16.18 2.99 -0.05
CA ILE A 407 15.05 3.50 -0.83
C ILE A 407 15.59 4.49 -1.86
N ASN A 408 15.10 4.39 -3.09
CA ASN A 408 15.52 5.23 -4.23
C ASN A 408 14.38 6.03 -4.86
N TRP A 409 13.14 5.80 -4.42
CA TRP A 409 11.94 6.40 -4.99
C TRP A 409 10.90 6.70 -3.93
N ILE A 410 10.34 7.90 -3.94
CA ILE A 410 9.22 8.32 -3.09
C ILE A 410 7.98 8.49 -3.93
N ARG A 411 6.85 7.96 -3.46
CA ARG A 411 5.52 8.35 -3.93
C ARG A 411 4.85 9.26 -2.91
N THR A 412 4.32 10.39 -3.37
CA THR A 412 3.55 11.32 -2.52
C THR A 412 2.57 12.10 -3.39
N GLY A 413 1.79 13.00 -2.81
CA GLY A 413 0.91 13.86 -3.59
C GLY A 413 -0.21 14.50 -2.78
N ILE A 414 -1.26 14.87 -3.49
CA ILE A 414 -2.46 15.48 -2.94
C ILE A 414 -3.55 14.42 -2.87
N TRP A 415 -3.88 14.01 -1.65
CA TRP A 415 -4.86 12.95 -1.40
C TRP A 415 -6.27 13.48 -1.15
N THR A 416 -6.41 14.73 -0.69
CA THR A 416 -7.69 15.38 -0.36
C THR A 416 -7.51 16.90 -0.32
N ALA A 417 -8.59 17.61 0.01
CA ALA A 417 -8.63 19.04 0.24
C ALA A 417 -8.21 19.86 -0.99
N TYR A 418 -8.60 19.41 -2.19
CA TYR A 418 -8.29 20.09 -3.46
C TYR A 418 -8.68 21.56 -3.46
N ARG A 419 -9.78 21.94 -2.80
CA ARG A 419 -10.21 23.34 -2.64
C ARG A 419 -9.30 24.16 -1.75
N ASN A 420 -8.59 23.56 -0.79
CA ASN A 420 -7.58 24.27 -0.02
C ASN A 420 -6.30 24.50 -0.84
N VAL A 421 -6.05 23.68 -1.86
CA VAL A 421 -4.92 23.84 -2.78
C VAL A 421 -5.26 24.84 -3.88
N MET A 422 -6.39 24.67 -4.56
CA MET A 422 -6.95 25.58 -5.56
C MET A 422 -8.42 25.83 -5.24
N GLN A 423 -8.69 26.97 -4.59
CA GLN A 423 -10.02 27.34 -4.13
C GLN A 423 -10.99 27.56 -5.30
N ASP A 424 -10.55 28.38 -6.26
CA ASP A 424 -11.22 28.68 -7.51
C ASP A 424 -10.30 28.37 -8.70
N ASP A 425 -10.89 28.06 -9.84
CA ASP A 425 -10.19 27.73 -11.09
C ASP A 425 -9.10 28.75 -11.43
N GLY A 426 -7.85 28.27 -11.53
CA GLY A 426 -6.68 29.09 -11.85
C GLY A 426 -6.07 29.87 -10.67
N HIS A 427 -6.56 29.67 -9.43
CA HIS A 427 -6.07 30.35 -8.23
C HIS A 427 -5.53 29.36 -7.21
N VAL A 428 -4.36 28.80 -7.52
CA VAL A 428 -3.63 27.87 -6.64
C VAL A 428 -2.91 28.63 -5.53
N SER A 429 -2.92 28.08 -4.32
CA SER A 429 -2.25 28.64 -3.15
C SER A 429 -0.73 28.61 -3.31
N GLU A 430 -0.11 29.80 -3.27
CA GLU A 430 1.35 29.95 -3.29
C GLU A 430 2.02 29.25 -2.10
N GLU A 431 1.34 29.17 -0.95
CA GLU A 431 1.84 28.45 0.22
C GLU A 431 2.02 26.96 -0.09
N VAL A 432 1.05 26.36 -0.79
CA VAL A 432 1.10 24.94 -1.17
C VAL A 432 2.10 24.70 -2.29
N LEU A 433 2.15 25.58 -3.31
CA LEU A 433 3.15 25.48 -4.38
C LEU A 433 4.58 25.46 -3.82
N ARG A 434 4.87 26.34 -2.86
CA ARG A 434 6.19 26.39 -2.20
C ARG A 434 6.46 25.19 -1.30
N ALA A 435 5.43 24.59 -0.72
CA ALA A 435 5.55 23.32 0.00
C ALA A 435 5.93 22.16 -0.94
N ILE A 436 5.32 22.12 -2.13
CA ILE A 436 5.65 21.14 -3.18
C ILE A 436 7.09 21.34 -3.66
N ASP A 437 7.52 22.58 -3.94
CA ASP A 437 8.89 22.88 -4.35
C ASP A 437 9.91 22.41 -3.29
N ALA A 438 9.65 22.76 -2.02
CA ALA A 438 10.50 22.40 -0.90
C ALA A 438 10.59 20.88 -0.73
N PHE A 439 9.47 20.17 -0.89
CA PHE A 439 9.45 18.71 -0.82
C PHE A 439 10.33 18.09 -1.90
N ILE A 440 10.19 18.51 -3.15
CA ILE A 440 10.96 17.97 -4.29
C ILE A 440 12.44 18.31 -4.15
N MET A 441 12.80 19.53 -3.70
CA MET A 441 14.19 19.90 -3.38
C MET A 441 14.78 19.03 -2.26
N THR A 442 13.99 18.74 -1.23
CA THR A 442 14.42 17.88 -0.12
C THR A 442 14.67 16.45 -0.60
N ALA A 443 13.78 15.90 -1.43
CA ALA A 443 13.98 14.59 -2.04
C ALA A 443 15.21 14.57 -2.95
N LYS A 444 15.43 15.64 -3.74
CA LYS A 444 16.59 15.77 -4.62
C LYS A 444 17.91 15.78 -3.85
N LYS A 445 17.97 16.47 -2.71
CA LYS A 445 19.14 16.49 -1.81
C LYS A 445 19.57 15.07 -1.41
N HIS A 446 18.63 14.15 -1.24
CA HIS A 446 18.89 12.76 -0.85
C HIS A 446 18.94 11.77 -2.03
N ASP A 447 18.99 12.26 -3.27
CA ASP A 447 19.02 11.45 -4.49
C ASP A 447 17.78 10.56 -4.69
N LEU A 448 16.62 11.03 -4.23
CA LEU A 448 15.34 10.32 -4.34
C LEU A 448 14.53 10.83 -5.53
N GLN A 449 14.06 9.90 -6.37
CA GLN A 449 13.04 10.15 -7.39
C GLN A 449 11.68 10.37 -6.72
N VAL A 450 10.85 11.28 -7.24
CA VAL A 450 9.52 11.58 -6.70
C VAL A 450 8.45 11.34 -7.76
N THR A 451 7.53 10.42 -7.48
CA THR A 451 6.23 10.38 -8.16
C THR A 451 5.26 11.25 -7.38
N PHE A 452 4.76 12.33 -8.01
CA PHE A 452 3.79 13.24 -7.40
C PHE A 452 2.37 13.00 -7.95
N THR A 453 1.47 12.55 -7.08
CA THR A 453 0.07 12.23 -7.42
C THR A 453 -0.83 13.46 -7.32
N PHE A 454 -1.57 13.78 -8.39
CA PHE A 454 -2.45 14.96 -8.44
C PHE A 454 -3.85 14.75 -7.86
N PHE A 455 -4.45 13.57 -8.08
CA PHE A 455 -5.83 13.26 -7.70
C PHE A 455 -5.96 11.90 -7.02
N SER A 456 -7.09 11.66 -6.36
CA SER A 456 -7.41 10.40 -5.68
C SER A 456 -8.85 9.99 -5.96
N PHE A 457 -9.06 8.79 -6.47
CA PHE A 457 -10.33 8.13 -6.79
C PHE A 457 -11.17 8.83 -7.87
N THR A 458 -11.44 10.13 -7.71
CA THR A 458 -12.09 10.99 -8.70
C THR A 458 -11.49 12.39 -8.67
N PRO A 459 -11.19 13.01 -9.82
CA PRO A 459 -10.63 14.36 -9.84
C PRO A 459 -11.67 15.42 -9.45
N GLU A 460 -11.21 16.52 -8.86
CA GLU A 460 -12.08 17.65 -8.49
C GLU A 460 -12.68 18.32 -9.74
N THR A 461 -13.93 18.76 -9.65
CA THR A 461 -14.67 19.32 -10.80
C THR A 461 -14.53 20.82 -10.95
N TRP A 462 -14.09 21.54 -9.90
CA TRP A 462 -13.98 23.00 -9.85
C TRP A 462 -15.22 23.75 -10.38
N GLY A 463 -16.40 23.24 -10.02
CA GLY A 463 -17.69 23.84 -10.37
C GLY A 463 -18.35 23.29 -11.63
N GLY A 464 -17.70 22.35 -12.34
CA GLY A 464 -18.35 21.52 -13.34
C GLY A 464 -19.15 20.36 -12.75
N VAL A 465 -19.83 19.61 -13.60
CA VAL A 465 -20.80 18.56 -13.21
C VAL A 465 -20.30 17.13 -13.42
N ASN A 466 -19.29 16.92 -14.26
CA ASN A 466 -18.68 15.61 -14.50
C ASN A 466 -17.14 15.68 -14.40
N PRO A 467 -16.50 14.84 -13.57
CA PRO A 467 -15.06 14.93 -13.33
C PRO A 467 -14.17 14.58 -14.54
N TYR A 468 -14.65 13.79 -15.49
CA TYR A 468 -13.85 13.28 -16.60
C TYR A 468 -14.26 13.84 -17.98
N LEU A 469 -15.55 14.18 -18.13
CA LEU A 469 -16.16 14.48 -19.43
C LEU A 469 -16.60 15.93 -19.59
N ASP A 470 -16.79 16.68 -18.49
CA ASP A 470 -17.16 18.10 -18.55
C ASP A 470 -15.92 18.93 -18.97
N PRO A 471 -15.95 19.64 -20.11
CA PRO A 471 -14.83 20.47 -20.54
C PRO A 471 -14.42 21.54 -19.51
N GLN A 472 -15.37 22.06 -18.72
CA GLN A 472 -15.04 23.02 -17.66
C GLN A 472 -14.17 22.37 -16.58
N SER A 473 -14.54 21.16 -16.13
CA SER A 473 -13.79 20.42 -15.12
C SER A 473 -12.40 20.04 -15.61
N VAL A 474 -12.30 19.50 -16.83
CA VAL A 474 -11.02 19.08 -17.41
C VAL A 474 -10.10 20.28 -17.64
N GLU A 475 -10.60 21.43 -18.10
CA GLU A 475 -9.76 22.63 -18.24
C GLU A 475 -9.27 23.19 -16.89
N ALA A 476 -10.11 23.14 -15.85
CA ALA A 476 -9.67 23.51 -14.50
C ALA A 476 -8.58 22.56 -13.96
N GLN A 477 -8.73 21.24 -14.19
CA GLN A 477 -7.71 20.24 -13.87
C GLN A 477 -6.39 20.50 -14.62
N LYS A 478 -6.45 20.86 -15.90
CA LYS A 478 -5.25 21.24 -16.68
C LYS A 478 -4.57 22.49 -16.09
N ARG A 479 -5.33 23.52 -15.69
CA ARG A 479 -4.75 24.71 -15.05
C ARG A 479 -4.14 24.40 -13.70
N PHE A 480 -4.78 23.54 -12.92
CA PHE A 480 -4.25 23.02 -11.66
C PHE A 480 -2.90 22.33 -11.87
N ILE A 481 -2.84 21.33 -12.76
CA ILE A 481 -1.60 20.62 -13.09
C ILE A 481 -0.53 21.59 -13.61
N ARG A 482 -0.86 22.48 -14.54
CA ARG A 482 0.09 23.47 -15.08
C ARG A 482 0.68 24.38 -14.00
N SER A 483 -0.09 24.74 -12.97
CA SER A 483 0.41 25.59 -11.88
C SER A 483 1.56 24.95 -11.10
N ILE A 484 1.57 23.61 -10.99
CA ILE A 484 2.61 22.84 -10.31
C ILE A 484 3.74 22.51 -11.29
N VAL A 485 3.42 21.87 -12.41
CA VAL A 485 4.41 21.38 -13.39
C VAL A 485 5.26 22.51 -13.97
N SER A 486 4.68 23.71 -14.17
CA SER A 486 5.43 24.83 -14.74
C SER A 486 6.60 25.32 -13.88
N ARG A 487 6.60 25.04 -12.56
CA ARG A 487 7.69 25.34 -11.63
C ARG A 487 8.83 24.31 -11.68
N HIS A 488 8.55 23.13 -12.22
CA HIS A 488 9.45 21.97 -12.22
C HIS A 488 9.98 21.60 -13.59
N LYS A 489 9.93 22.49 -14.59
CA LYS A 489 10.40 22.21 -15.97
C LYS A 489 11.83 21.69 -16.07
N ALA A 490 12.71 22.18 -15.19
CA ALA A 490 14.10 21.76 -15.14
C ALA A 490 14.36 20.67 -14.10
N SER A 491 13.36 20.25 -13.32
CA SER A 491 13.56 19.23 -12.27
C SER A 491 13.81 17.86 -12.90
N SER A 492 14.89 17.23 -12.48
CA SER A 492 15.35 15.92 -12.98
C SER A 492 14.87 14.74 -12.13
N ASN A 493 14.30 14.97 -10.94
CA ASN A 493 13.91 13.92 -10.01
C ASN A 493 12.40 13.78 -9.79
N VAL A 494 11.57 14.15 -10.78
CA VAL A 494 10.11 14.11 -10.64
C VAL A 494 9.43 13.46 -11.85
N ASP A 495 8.40 12.68 -11.56
CA ASP A 495 7.40 12.17 -12.49
C ASP A 495 5.99 12.35 -11.90
N TRP A 496 4.98 12.25 -12.75
CA TRP A 496 3.63 12.72 -12.43
C TRP A 496 2.62 11.58 -12.47
N ASP A 497 1.95 11.31 -11.36
CA ASP A 497 0.82 10.40 -11.28
C ASP A 497 -0.47 11.21 -11.37
N LEU A 498 -1.26 11.01 -12.42
CA LEU A 498 -2.47 11.79 -12.63
C LEU A 498 -3.52 11.49 -11.56
N ILE A 499 -3.65 10.24 -11.12
CA ILE A 499 -4.71 9.84 -10.20
C ILE A 499 -4.41 8.50 -9.52
N ASN A 500 -4.63 8.44 -8.22
CA ASN A 500 -4.66 7.20 -7.44
C ASN A 500 -6.00 6.48 -7.59
N GLU A 501 -6.00 5.26 -8.11
CA GLU A 501 -7.13 4.30 -8.12
C GLU A 501 -8.42 4.88 -8.74
N PRO A 502 -8.40 5.22 -10.06
CA PRO A 502 -9.50 5.93 -10.70
C PRO A 502 -10.81 5.13 -10.67
N SER A 503 -11.84 5.76 -10.10
CA SER A 503 -13.23 5.32 -10.14
C SER A 503 -14.00 6.14 -11.19
N MET A 504 -14.54 5.46 -12.20
CA MET A 504 -15.30 6.08 -13.29
C MET A 504 -16.80 5.90 -13.04
N PHE A 505 -17.71 6.87 -13.17
CA PHE A 505 -17.57 8.32 -13.33
C PHE A 505 -18.13 9.08 -12.12
N ASP A 506 -18.91 8.41 -11.27
CA ASP A 506 -19.64 9.01 -10.14
C ASP A 506 -18.76 9.16 -8.88
N PRO A 507 -18.44 10.39 -8.45
CA PRO A 507 -17.62 10.64 -7.26
C PRO A 507 -18.29 10.22 -5.94
N ALA A 508 -19.60 9.98 -5.93
CA ALA A 508 -20.29 9.47 -4.74
C ALA A 508 -20.19 7.94 -4.59
N ARG A 509 -19.80 7.22 -5.66
CA ARG A 509 -19.79 5.75 -5.73
C ARG A 509 -18.41 5.20 -6.13
N ILE A 510 -17.38 5.67 -5.44
CA ILE A 510 -16.01 5.15 -5.59
C ILE A 510 -15.90 3.67 -5.22
N PHE A 511 -14.96 2.97 -5.85
CA PHE A 511 -14.72 1.54 -5.64
C PHE A 511 -15.93 0.62 -5.89
N SER A 512 -16.87 1.02 -6.75
CA SER A 512 -17.92 0.12 -7.23
C SER A 512 -17.35 -1.08 -8.00
N ASP A 513 -18.15 -2.13 -8.14
CA ASP A 513 -17.87 -3.28 -9.00
C ASP A 513 -18.07 -2.90 -10.48
N GLY A 514 -17.12 -2.14 -11.03
CA GLY A 514 -17.15 -1.58 -12.38
C GLY A 514 -17.58 -0.10 -12.41
N PRO A 515 -17.76 0.47 -13.61
CA PRO A 515 -18.11 1.88 -13.77
C PRO A 515 -19.51 2.21 -13.23
N SER A 516 -19.66 3.40 -12.66
CA SER A 516 -20.92 3.95 -12.16
C SER A 516 -21.26 5.27 -12.83
N SER A 517 -22.44 5.37 -13.42
CA SER A 517 -22.90 6.56 -14.14
C SER A 517 -23.21 7.71 -13.18
N CYS A 518 -22.81 8.92 -13.53
CA CYS A 518 -23.20 10.13 -12.82
C CYS A 518 -24.51 10.75 -13.37
N HIS A 519 -25.08 10.12 -14.42
CA HIS A 519 -26.36 10.47 -15.05
C HIS A 519 -26.43 11.90 -15.58
N ASP A 520 -25.29 12.43 -16.02
CA ASP A 520 -25.19 13.79 -16.54
C ASP A 520 -25.25 13.83 -18.07
N ARG A 521 -25.42 15.04 -18.62
CA ARG A 521 -25.58 15.26 -20.07
C ARG A 521 -24.32 14.97 -20.88
N PHE A 522 -23.12 15.19 -20.32
CA PHE A 522 -21.84 14.98 -20.98
C PHE A 522 -21.55 13.49 -21.11
N GLU A 523 -21.79 12.71 -20.05
CA GLU A 523 -21.72 11.25 -20.11
C GLU A 523 -22.71 10.68 -21.13
N GLN A 524 -23.97 11.10 -21.07
CA GLN A 524 -25.01 10.65 -21.99
C GLN A 524 -24.65 10.94 -23.45
N GLN A 525 -24.16 12.16 -23.74
CA GLN A 525 -23.75 12.54 -25.10
C GLN A 525 -22.55 11.72 -25.57
N ALA A 526 -21.50 11.61 -24.74
CA ALA A 526 -20.30 10.86 -25.09
C ALA A 526 -20.61 9.38 -25.33
N PHE A 527 -21.49 8.78 -24.52
CA PHE A 527 -21.89 7.39 -24.69
C PHE A 527 -22.65 7.15 -25.99
N ILE A 528 -23.59 8.04 -26.35
CA ILE A 528 -24.31 7.98 -27.64
C ILE A 528 -23.34 8.08 -28.83
N GLU A 529 -22.40 9.02 -28.77
CA GLU A 529 -21.39 9.20 -29.82
C GLU A 529 -20.47 7.99 -29.94
N TRP A 530 -20.03 7.43 -28.81
CA TRP A 530 -19.21 6.23 -28.76
C TRP A 530 -19.93 5.01 -29.33
N LEU A 531 -21.20 4.79 -28.96
CA LEU A 531 -22.02 3.70 -29.50
C LEU A 531 -22.19 3.82 -31.01
N ARG A 532 -22.45 5.04 -31.52
CA ARG A 532 -22.57 5.27 -32.96
C ARG A 532 -21.26 4.95 -33.68
N HIS A 533 -20.12 5.33 -33.11
CA HIS A 533 -18.81 5.03 -33.70
C HIS A 533 -18.49 3.53 -33.69
N ARG A 534 -18.77 2.83 -32.58
CA ARG A 534 -18.45 1.40 -32.42
C ARG A 534 -19.35 0.48 -33.24
N HIS A 535 -20.64 0.80 -33.33
CA HIS A 535 -21.64 -0.10 -33.93
C HIS A 535 -22.07 0.32 -35.34
N GLU A 536 -21.81 1.58 -35.72
CA GLU A 536 -22.15 2.24 -37.00
C GLU A 536 -23.67 2.32 -37.28
N GLU A 537 -24.35 1.18 -37.28
CA GLU A 537 -25.77 1.00 -37.57
C GLU A 537 -26.57 0.64 -36.31
N ILE A 538 -27.78 1.20 -36.17
CA ILE A 538 -28.61 1.00 -34.97
C ILE A 538 -29.14 -0.43 -34.86
N GLU A 539 -29.41 -1.09 -35.98
CA GLU A 539 -29.88 -2.47 -36.05
C GLU A 539 -28.86 -3.45 -35.46
N VAL A 540 -27.55 -3.18 -35.64
CA VAL A 540 -26.47 -3.98 -35.05
C VAL A 540 -26.48 -3.85 -33.53
N LEU A 541 -26.63 -2.63 -33.01
CA LEU A 541 -26.74 -2.38 -31.57
C LEU A 541 -28.00 -3.02 -30.97
N GLN A 542 -29.14 -2.89 -31.64
CA GLN A 542 -30.40 -3.54 -31.27
C GLN A 542 -30.23 -5.05 -31.14
N GLU A 543 -29.58 -5.68 -32.12
CA GLU A 543 -29.30 -7.12 -32.10
C GLU A 543 -28.39 -7.51 -30.92
N ARG A 544 -27.27 -6.80 -30.73
CA ARG A 544 -26.30 -7.04 -29.64
C ARG A 544 -26.90 -6.83 -28.25
N TRP A 545 -27.77 -5.84 -28.10
CA TRP A 545 -28.47 -5.54 -26.83
C TRP A 545 -29.78 -6.31 -26.64
N ASN A 546 -30.17 -7.13 -27.61
CA ASN A 546 -31.44 -7.85 -27.63
C ASN A 546 -32.63 -6.90 -27.40
N MET A 547 -32.67 -5.79 -28.15
CA MET A 547 -33.69 -4.76 -28.08
C MET A 547 -34.42 -4.63 -29.42
N THR A 548 -35.73 -4.38 -29.36
CA THR A 548 -36.52 -4.12 -30.58
C THR A 548 -36.38 -2.66 -31.03
N PRO A 549 -36.71 -2.32 -32.28
CA PRO A 549 -36.78 -0.92 -32.73
C PRO A 549 -37.72 -0.04 -31.89
N ALA A 550 -38.71 -0.62 -31.19
CA ALA A 550 -39.56 0.14 -30.27
C ALA A 550 -38.87 0.43 -28.92
N GLN A 551 -37.92 -0.42 -28.50
CA GLN A 551 -37.15 -0.26 -27.27
C GLN A 551 -35.93 0.65 -27.47
N LEU A 552 -35.30 0.58 -28.65
CA LEU A 552 -34.13 1.37 -29.02
C LEU A 552 -34.29 1.88 -30.47
N PRO A 553 -35.11 2.91 -30.71
CA PRO A 553 -35.40 3.38 -32.07
C PRO A 553 -34.20 4.04 -32.77
N ASP A 554 -33.31 4.66 -32.01
CA ASP A 554 -32.10 5.32 -32.48
C ASP A 554 -31.01 5.29 -31.39
N PHE A 555 -29.79 5.68 -31.74
CA PHE A 555 -28.70 5.79 -30.77
C PHE A 555 -28.99 6.80 -29.66
N ALA A 556 -29.76 7.86 -29.93
CA ALA A 556 -30.07 8.90 -28.94
C ALA A 556 -30.99 8.38 -27.81
N SER A 557 -31.66 7.26 -28.05
CA SER A 557 -32.52 6.58 -27.07
C SER A 557 -31.75 5.61 -26.15
N ALA A 558 -30.44 5.41 -26.35
CA ALA A 558 -29.62 4.56 -25.50
C ALA A 558 -29.40 5.21 -24.13
N GLY A 559 -30.01 4.68 -23.07
CA GLY A 559 -29.76 5.14 -21.70
C GLY A 559 -28.44 4.62 -21.12
N LEU A 560 -27.87 5.37 -20.18
CA LEU A 560 -26.70 4.96 -19.40
C LEU A 560 -27.03 3.72 -18.54
N PRO A 561 -26.30 2.59 -18.69
CA PRO A 561 -26.54 1.39 -17.90
C PRO A 561 -26.22 1.58 -16.42
N GLU A 562 -27.00 0.92 -15.56
CA GLU A 562 -26.74 0.84 -14.12
C GLU A 562 -26.59 -0.62 -13.68
N ALA A 563 -25.72 -0.88 -12.69
CA ALA A 563 -25.41 -2.24 -12.24
C ALA A 563 -26.67 -3.04 -11.84
N LYS A 564 -27.63 -2.38 -11.18
CA LYS A 564 -28.93 -2.99 -10.79
C LYS A 564 -29.79 -3.45 -11.97
N GLU A 565 -29.58 -2.91 -13.16
CA GLU A 565 -30.29 -3.26 -14.39
C GLU A 565 -29.67 -4.47 -15.10
N MET A 566 -28.46 -4.87 -14.69
CA MET A 566 -27.72 -5.97 -15.27
C MET A 566 -28.03 -7.27 -14.52
N ASN A 567 -28.12 -8.36 -15.26
CA ASN A 567 -28.19 -9.71 -14.70
C ASN A 567 -26.76 -10.23 -14.51
N PHE A 568 -26.08 -9.83 -13.43
CA PHE A 568 -24.73 -10.32 -13.09
C PHE A 568 -24.73 -11.72 -12.49
N ASP A 569 -25.81 -12.10 -11.78
CA ASP A 569 -26.01 -13.45 -11.26
C ASP A 569 -26.95 -14.28 -12.17
N VAL A 570 -26.66 -15.58 -12.33
CA VAL A 570 -27.43 -16.48 -13.21
C VAL A 570 -28.87 -16.69 -12.73
N GLN A 571 -29.15 -16.40 -11.46
CA GLN A 571 -30.47 -16.49 -10.83
C GLN A 571 -31.22 -15.16 -10.80
N ASP A 572 -30.65 -14.08 -11.36
CA ASP A 572 -31.28 -12.76 -11.42
C ASP A 572 -32.36 -12.70 -12.53
N MET A 573 -33.51 -13.32 -12.25
CA MET A 573 -34.60 -13.55 -13.22
C MET A 573 -35.88 -12.78 -12.91
N HIS A 574 -35.86 -11.88 -11.91
CA HIS A 574 -37.08 -11.16 -11.47
C HIS A 574 -37.65 -10.22 -12.54
N SER A 575 -36.82 -9.76 -13.47
CA SER A 575 -37.22 -8.97 -14.64
C SER A 575 -36.38 -9.36 -15.86
N ALA A 576 -36.89 -9.11 -17.05
CA ALA A 576 -36.16 -9.34 -18.30
C ALA A 576 -35.06 -8.28 -18.48
N LYS A 577 -33.93 -8.48 -17.81
CA LYS A 577 -32.76 -7.59 -17.85
C LYS A 577 -32.00 -7.68 -19.18
N ARG A 578 -31.40 -6.56 -19.60
CA ARG A 578 -30.61 -6.43 -20.84
C ARG A 578 -29.13 -6.28 -20.52
N GLY A 579 -28.54 -7.34 -19.96
CA GLY A 579 -27.18 -7.31 -19.41
C GLY A 579 -26.06 -7.10 -20.41
N THR A 580 -26.26 -7.44 -21.69
CA THR A 580 -25.21 -7.34 -22.73
C THR A 580 -24.78 -5.89 -23.01
N ARG A 581 -25.59 -4.90 -22.58
CA ARG A 581 -25.25 -3.47 -22.55
C ARG A 581 -23.99 -3.17 -21.75
N TRP A 582 -23.67 -4.00 -20.75
CA TRP A 582 -22.61 -3.71 -19.79
C TRP A 582 -21.22 -3.77 -20.41
N LEU A 583 -20.98 -4.68 -21.37
CA LEU A 583 -19.71 -4.77 -22.11
C LEU A 583 -19.38 -3.43 -22.77
N ASP A 584 -20.35 -2.86 -23.48
CA ASP A 584 -20.18 -1.58 -24.16
C ASP A 584 -19.92 -0.44 -23.17
N TYR A 585 -20.58 -0.46 -22.00
CA TYR A 585 -20.38 0.58 -21.00
C TYR A 585 -19.00 0.49 -20.31
N CYS A 586 -18.51 -0.73 -20.06
CA CYS A 586 -17.15 -0.94 -19.56
C CYS A 586 -16.11 -0.49 -20.59
N LEU A 587 -16.22 -0.89 -21.86
CA LEU A 587 -15.32 -0.46 -22.92
C LEU A 587 -15.36 1.06 -23.13
N PHE A 588 -16.55 1.67 -23.12
CA PHE A 588 -16.71 3.12 -23.12
C PHE A 588 -15.95 3.77 -21.95
N SER A 589 -16.01 3.19 -20.75
CA SER A 589 -15.30 3.74 -19.58
C SER A 589 -13.78 3.69 -19.75
N MET A 590 -13.23 2.64 -20.37
CA MET A 590 -11.80 2.54 -20.69
C MET A 590 -11.38 3.65 -21.67
N ASP A 591 -12.14 3.82 -22.76
CA ASP A 591 -11.83 4.83 -23.78
C ASP A 591 -11.96 6.26 -23.23
N MET A 592 -12.96 6.51 -22.39
CA MET A 592 -13.12 7.82 -21.76
C MET A 592 -12.04 8.10 -20.73
N HIS A 593 -11.59 7.08 -20.00
CA HIS A 593 -10.43 7.20 -19.12
C HIS A 593 -9.18 7.56 -19.93
N ASN A 594 -8.87 6.81 -21.00
CA ASN A 594 -7.73 7.10 -21.88
C ASN A 594 -7.80 8.52 -22.48
N ARG A 595 -8.99 8.96 -22.89
CA ARG A 595 -9.20 10.33 -23.40
C ARG A 595 -8.91 11.38 -22.33
N TRP A 596 -9.31 11.15 -21.09
CA TRP A 596 -9.03 12.05 -19.98
C TRP A 596 -7.53 12.07 -19.65
N VAL A 597 -6.91 10.89 -19.51
CA VAL A 597 -5.46 10.72 -19.27
C VAL A 597 -4.67 11.45 -20.34
N LYS A 598 -4.94 11.21 -21.62
CA LYS A 598 -4.22 11.82 -22.75
C LYS A 598 -4.27 13.34 -22.72
N GLN A 599 -5.42 13.93 -22.39
CA GLN A 599 -5.56 15.38 -22.30
C GLN A 599 -4.68 16.00 -21.20
N LEU A 600 -4.54 15.32 -20.06
CA LEU A 600 -3.70 15.78 -18.96
C LEU A 600 -2.21 15.46 -19.22
N TYR A 601 -1.92 14.30 -19.79
CA TYR A 601 -0.59 13.91 -20.29
C TYR A 601 -0.05 14.94 -21.27
N ASP A 602 -0.80 15.27 -22.34
CA ASP A 602 -0.38 16.25 -23.35
C ASP A 602 -0.15 17.63 -22.70
N THR A 603 -0.99 18.01 -21.75
CA THR A 603 -0.85 19.26 -20.98
C THR A 603 0.47 19.33 -20.20
N ILE A 604 0.95 18.20 -19.65
CA ILE A 604 2.24 18.10 -18.97
C ILE A 604 3.37 18.15 -20.01
N LYS A 605 3.28 17.34 -21.07
CA LYS A 605 4.32 17.21 -22.11
C LYS A 605 4.56 18.49 -22.92
N GLU A 606 3.55 19.35 -23.04
CA GLU A 606 3.70 20.71 -23.60
C GLU A 606 4.77 21.55 -22.88
N GLN A 607 5.00 21.30 -21.58
CA GLN A 607 5.94 22.06 -20.76
C GLN A 607 7.16 21.25 -20.30
N CYS A 608 6.98 19.94 -20.10
CA CYS A 608 7.98 19.02 -19.57
C CYS A 608 7.99 17.73 -20.40
N PRO A 609 8.48 17.77 -21.66
CA PRO A 609 8.40 16.62 -22.57
C PRO A 609 9.13 15.38 -22.05
N ASP A 610 10.20 15.57 -21.27
CA ASP A 610 11.07 14.49 -20.79
C ASP A 610 10.63 13.90 -19.44
N GLN A 611 9.68 14.52 -18.74
CA GLN A 611 9.18 14.00 -17.44
C GLN A 611 8.10 12.96 -17.64
N MET A 612 8.21 11.82 -16.95
CA MET A 612 7.26 10.72 -17.10
C MET A 612 5.90 11.03 -16.47
N VAL A 613 4.84 10.43 -17.03
CA VAL A 613 3.46 10.53 -16.56
C VAL A 613 2.83 9.14 -16.44
N THR A 614 2.07 8.89 -15.37
CA THR A 614 1.40 7.62 -15.10
C THR A 614 0.01 7.82 -14.50
N VAL A 615 -0.67 6.71 -14.20
CA VAL A 615 -1.86 6.62 -13.38
C VAL A 615 -1.68 5.50 -12.36
N GLY A 616 -2.19 5.66 -11.14
CA GLY A 616 -2.21 4.63 -10.11
C GLY A 616 -3.37 3.67 -10.30
N GLN A 617 -3.08 2.41 -10.60
CA GLN A 617 -4.07 1.36 -10.81
C GLN A 617 -4.34 0.58 -9.53
N ASP A 618 -5.61 0.45 -9.15
CA ASP A 618 -5.98 -0.36 -7.99
C ASP A 618 -5.82 -1.87 -8.22
N GLU A 619 -6.03 -2.66 -7.16
CA GLU A 619 -6.09 -4.13 -7.19
C GLU A 619 -7.31 -4.68 -7.97
N GLY A 620 -8.06 -3.82 -8.67
CA GLY A 620 -9.31 -4.12 -9.35
C GLY A 620 -9.16 -4.76 -10.73
N LEU A 621 -8.01 -5.37 -11.05
CA LEU A 621 -7.93 -6.25 -12.22
C LEU A 621 -8.98 -7.36 -12.03
N GLY A 622 -9.95 -7.47 -12.96
CA GLY A 622 -11.12 -8.36 -12.83
C GLY A 622 -12.36 -7.74 -12.16
N ALA A 623 -12.26 -6.52 -11.65
CA ALA A 623 -13.38 -5.72 -11.13
C ALA A 623 -13.95 -4.73 -12.17
N GLN A 624 -13.56 -4.86 -13.45
CA GLN A 624 -13.98 -3.99 -14.56
C GLN A 624 -13.61 -2.51 -14.39
N ARG A 625 -12.50 -2.24 -13.71
CA ARG A 625 -11.91 -0.92 -13.55
C ARG A 625 -10.91 -0.65 -14.70
N PRO A 626 -10.44 0.61 -14.88
CA PRO A 626 -9.38 0.90 -15.84
C PRO A 626 -8.28 -0.16 -15.81
N SER A 627 -7.84 -0.60 -16.98
CA SER A 627 -6.86 -1.70 -17.09
C SER A 627 -5.55 -1.20 -17.70
N PRO A 628 -4.39 -1.62 -17.17
CA PRO A 628 -3.07 -1.30 -17.72
C PRO A 628 -2.94 -1.59 -19.21
N PHE A 629 -3.51 -2.68 -19.70
CA PHE A 629 -3.46 -3.00 -21.14
C PHE A 629 -4.23 -2.01 -22.02
N PHE A 630 -5.22 -1.30 -21.47
CA PHE A 630 -5.95 -0.26 -22.19
C PHE A 630 -5.26 1.09 -22.08
N TYR A 631 -4.94 1.54 -20.87
CA TYR A 631 -4.38 2.88 -20.69
C TYR A 631 -2.89 2.98 -20.99
N GLU A 632 -2.20 1.86 -21.29
CA GLU A 632 -0.80 1.83 -21.69
C GLU A 632 -0.48 2.91 -22.72
N GLU A 633 -1.32 3.07 -23.75
CA GLU A 633 -1.11 4.03 -24.82
C GLU A 633 -1.04 5.51 -24.37
N ALA A 634 -1.56 5.81 -23.18
CA ALA A 634 -1.76 7.16 -22.66
C ALA A 634 -0.79 7.55 -21.53
N VAL A 635 0.11 6.64 -21.12
CA VAL A 635 1.08 6.84 -20.01
C VAL A 635 2.50 6.44 -20.41
N ASP A 636 3.53 6.90 -19.69
CA ASP A 636 4.93 6.50 -19.94
C ASP A 636 5.29 5.14 -19.30
N TYR A 637 4.58 4.76 -18.23
CA TYR A 637 4.72 3.48 -17.55
C TYR A 637 3.41 3.08 -16.86
N THR A 638 3.22 1.77 -16.65
CA THR A 638 2.02 1.21 -16.01
C THR A 638 2.27 0.89 -14.54
N THR A 639 1.18 0.67 -13.80
CA THR A 639 1.24 0.43 -12.36
C THR A 639 0.21 -0.61 -11.94
N VAL A 640 0.33 -1.11 -10.71
CA VAL A 640 -0.73 -1.84 -10.00
C VAL A 640 -0.53 -1.71 -8.49
N HIS A 641 -1.63 -1.70 -7.75
CA HIS A 641 -1.65 -1.73 -6.29
C HIS A 641 -2.00 -3.13 -5.79
N SER A 642 -1.25 -3.65 -4.82
CA SER A 642 -1.43 -5.02 -4.30
C SER A 642 -1.69 -5.02 -2.79
N TRP A 643 -2.93 -5.26 -2.40
CA TRP A 643 -3.46 -5.09 -1.04
C TRP A 643 -4.05 -6.38 -0.46
N TRP A 644 -5.24 -6.76 -0.91
CA TRP A 644 -6.10 -7.81 -0.36
C TRP A 644 -5.85 -9.19 -0.99
N TYR A 645 -5.59 -9.25 -2.29
CA TYR A 645 -5.44 -10.46 -3.10
C TYR A 645 -4.05 -11.09 -2.93
N ASN A 646 -3.69 -11.40 -1.68
CA ASN A 646 -2.41 -12.00 -1.33
C ASN A 646 -2.17 -13.37 -2.00
N ASP A 647 -3.22 -14.05 -2.48
CA ASP A 647 -3.12 -15.29 -3.25
C ASP A 647 -2.85 -15.06 -4.75
N TYR A 648 -3.09 -13.85 -5.27
CA TYR A 648 -3.04 -13.56 -6.70
C TYR A 648 -1.90 -12.61 -7.08
N LEU A 649 -0.91 -12.41 -6.20
CA LEU A 649 0.20 -11.48 -6.41
C LEU A 649 1.01 -11.74 -7.70
N VAL A 650 1.19 -13.02 -8.07
CA VAL A 650 1.84 -13.39 -9.34
C VAL A 650 0.96 -13.01 -10.54
N TRP A 651 -0.34 -13.21 -10.42
CA TRP A 651 -1.32 -12.88 -11.46
C TRP A 651 -1.41 -11.36 -11.64
N ASP A 652 -1.51 -10.59 -10.54
CA ASP A 652 -1.55 -9.13 -10.57
C ASP A 652 -0.32 -8.56 -11.28
N GLY A 653 0.88 -9.02 -10.90
CA GLY A 653 2.13 -8.56 -11.49
C GLY A 653 2.24 -8.86 -12.99
N ILE A 654 1.69 -9.99 -13.45
CA ILE A 654 1.75 -10.40 -14.86
C ILE A 654 0.70 -9.69 -15.71
N PHE A 655 -0.55 -9.60 -15.26
CA PHE A 655 -1.65 -9.00 -16.04
C PHE A 655 -1.74 -7.48 -15.90
N ALA A 656 -0.98 -6.87 -14.99
CA ALA A 656 -0.69 -5.44 -15.03
C ALA A 656 0.49 -5.08 -15.95
N LYS A 657 1.39 -6.04 -16.20
CA LYS A 657 2.61 -5.78 -16.97
C LYS A 657 2.35 -5.87 -18.46
N THR A 658 2.43 -4.71 -19.09
CA THR A 658 2.43 -4.62 -20.55
C THR A 658 3.79 -5.04 -21.12
N PRO A 659 3.82 -5.47 -22.38
CA PRO A 659 5.05 -5.94 -23.02
C PRO A 659 6.01 -4.81 -23.39
N ASN A 660 5.50 -3.57 -23.51
CA ASN A 660 6.27 -2.45 -24.04
C ASN A 660 6.69 -1.42 -23.00
N LYS A 661 6.13 -1.46 -21.77
CA LYS A 661 6.39 -0.46 -20.74
C LYS A 661 6.74 -1.08 -19.39
N PRO A 662 7.50 -0.36 -18.54
CA PRO A 662 7.74 -0.79 -17.18
C PRO A 662 6.40 -0.85 -16.44
N ASN A 663 6.24 -1.84 -15.58
CA ASN A 663 5.12 -1.93 -14.65
C ASN A 663 5.64 -1.81 -13.23
N LEU A 664 5.20 -0.81 -12.49
CA LEU A 664 5.60 -0.59 -11.12
C LEU A 664 4.51 -1.07 -10.16
N ILE A 665 4.86 -1.91 -9.19
CA ILE A 665 3.96 -2.18 -8.06
C ILE A 665 3.97 -0.92 -7.18
N GLN A 666 3.17 0.07 -7.58
CA GLN A 666 3.25 1.47 -7.14
C GLN A 666 2.68 1.67 -5.73
N GLU A 667 1.91 0.69 -5.26
CA GLU A 667 1.41 0.65 -3.89
C GLU A 667 1.34 -0.80 -3.42
N THR A 668 2.07 -1.13 -2.36
CA THR A 668 1.97 -2.45 -1.72
C THR A 668 2.12 -2.33 -0.22
N GLY A 669 1.42 -3.18 0.52
CA GLY A 669 1.44 -3.18 1.97
C GLY A 669 0.64 -4.35 2.51
N VAL A 670 0.48 -4.42 3.84
CA VAL A 670 -0.32 -5.48 4.47
C VAL A 670 -1.46 -4.85 5.26
N MET A 671 -2.69 -5.06 4.80
CA MET A 671 -3.88 -4.58 5.49
C MET A 671 -4.01 -5.20 6.88
N TYR A 672 -4.51 -4.39 7.81
CA TYR A 672 -4.85 -4.83 9.15
C TYR A 672 -6.07 -5.76 9.09
N VAL A 673 -5.98 -6.89 9.80
CA VAL A 673 -7.08 -7.85 9.90
C VAL A 673 -7.20 -8.34 11.34
N GLU A 674 -8.43 -8.61 11.75
CA GLU A 674 -8.75 -8.92 13.13
C GLU A 674 -9.15 -10.39 13.31
N THR A 675 -8.93 -10.89 14.52
CA THR A 675 -9.60 -12.09 15.03
C THR A 675 -11.10 -11.78 15.29
N PRO A 676 -11.98 -12.80 15.41
CA PRO A 676 -13.41 -12.58 15.66
C PRO A 676 -13.74 -11.79 16.93
N ASP A 677 -12.82 -11.71 17.89
CA ASP A 677 -12.90 -10.93 19.13
C ASP A 677 -12.22 -9.55 19.04
N GLY A 678 -11.80 -9.11 17.85
CA GLY A 678 -11.30 -7.76 17.59
C GLY A 678 -9.84 -7.51 17.99
N ARG A 679 -9.02 -8.56 18.08
CA ARG A 679 -7.56 -8.43 18.29
C ARG A 679 -6.82 -8.48 16.95
N ALA A 680 -5.61 -7.94 16.90
CA ALA A 680 -4.75 -8.09 15.73
C ALA A 680 -4.52 -9.59 15.43
N LYS A 681 -4.77 -10.00 14.18
CA LYS A 681 -4.56 -11.40 13.77
C LYS A 681 -3.11 -11.74 13.48
N ARG A 682 -2.31 -10.76 13.06
CA ARG A 682 -0.90 -10.93 12.65
C ARG A 682 0.04 -10.18 13.59
N SER A 683 1.16 -10.80 13.90
CA SER A 683 2.33 -10.17 14.50
C SER A 683 3.09 -9.30 13.49
N GLU A 684 3.93 -8.39 13.97
CA GLU A 684 4.78 -7.56 13.10
C GLU A 684 5.77 -8.41 12.26
N LEU A 685 6.18 -9.59 12.76
CA LEU A 685 7.02 -10.53 12.00
C LEU A 685 6.28 -11.18 10.83
N GLU A 686 5.02 -11.57 11.02
CA GLU A 686 4.18 -12.11 9.93
C GLU A 686 3.88 -11.03 8.88
N LEU A 687 3.68 -9.77 9.30
CA LEU A 687 3.52 -8.64 8.39
C LEU A 687 4.79 -8.42 7.54
N ARG A 688 5.97 -8.45 8.18
CA ARG A 688 7.27 -8.40 7.48
C ARG A 688 7.45 -9.55 6.49
N ASN A 689 7.15 -10.78 6.87
CA ASN A 689 7.29 -11.93 5.97
C ASN A 689 6.38 -11.81 4.75
N LEU A 690 5.13 -11.37 4.94
CA LEU A 690 4.21 -11.15 3.83
C LEU A 690 4.68 -10.01 2.91
N LEU A 691 5.14 -8.89 3.46
CA LEU A 691 5.69 -7.78 2.69
C LEU A 691 6.93 -8.19 1.89
N GLU A 692 7.85 -8.96 2.51
CA GLU A 692 9.03 -9.53 1.84
C GLU A 692 8.62 -10.33 0.60
N ARG A 693 7.61 -11.20 0.73
CA ARG A 693 7.09 -11.98 -0.40
C ARG A 693 6.48 -11.10 -1.49
N LYS A 694 5.76 -10.04 -1.12
CA LYS A 694 5.22 -9.07 -2.11
C LYS A 694 6.34 -8.42 -2.92
N TYR A 695 7.43 -7.99 -2.29
CA TYR A 695 8.60 -7.46 -2.99
C TYR A 695 9.26 -8.52 -3.88
N ALA A 696 9.42 -9.75 -3.38
CA ALA A 696 9.97 -10.84 -4.18
C ALA A 696 9.13 -11.11 -5.43
N TYR A 697 7.80 -11.14 -5.32
CA TYR A 697 6.90 -11.28 -6.46
C TYR A 697 6.94 -10.09 -7.42
N ALA A 698 7.04 -8.85 -6.92
CA ALA A 698 7.18 -7.66 -7.75
C ALA A 698 8.38 -7.77 -8.72
N PHE A 699 9.55 -8.18 -8.21
CA PHE A 699 10.72 -8.41 -9.05
C PHE A 699 10.60 -9.71 -9.87
N GLY A 700 10.07 -10.79 -9.29
CA GLY A 700 9.92 -12.10 -9.94
C GLY A 700 8.95 -12.08 -11.12
N THR A 701 7.92 -11.23 -11.10
CA THR A 701 6.94 -11.07 -12.17
C THR A 701 7.42 -10.17 -13.32
N ALA A 702 8.71 -9.79 -13.32
CA ALA A 702 9.31 -8.82 -14.24
C ALA A 702 8.73 -7.40 -14.10
N GLY A 703 8.21 -7.05 -12.93
CA GLY A 703 7.92 -5.67 -12.55
C GLY A 703 9.20 -4.85 -12.36
N ALA A 704 9.06 -3.54 -12.48
CA ALA A 704 10.14 -2.57 -12.34
C ALA A 704 10.61 -2.40 -10.88
N GLY A 705 9.84 -2.91 -9.92
CA GLY A 705 10.09 -2.84 -8.49
C GLY A 705 8.80 -2.66 -7.70
N ALA A 706 8.93 -2.24 -6.44
CA ALA A 706 7.80 -2.05 -5.53
C ALA A 706 7.94 -0.78 -4.68
N ILE A 707 6.81 -0.17 -4.36
CA ILE A 707 6.68 0.97 -3.44
C ILE A 707 5.83 0.54 -2.24
N HIS A 708 6.42 0.52 -1.05
CA HIS A 708 5.70 0.20 0.18
C HIS A 708 4.84 1.40 0.65
N TRP A 709 3.56 1.15 0.91
CA TRP A 709 2.66 2.05 1.62
C TRP A 709 2.68 1.71 3.12
N ILE A 710 3.28 2.52 3.98
CA ILE A 710 3.87 3.86 3.83
C ILE A 710 5.02 4.00 4.84
N TRP A 711 5.90 5.02 4.74
CA TRP A 711 6.98 5.18 5.73
C TRP A 711 6.44 5.36 7.16
N ASN A 712 5.65 6.41 7.40
CA ASN A 712 5.10 6.75 8.72
C ASN A 712 3.65 6.26 8.85
N THR A 713 3.33 5.51 9.91
CA THR A 713 1.93 5.18 10.23
C THR A 713 1.09 6.45 10.46
N ASN A 714 -0.02 6.56 9.74
CA ASN A 714 -0.90 7.73 9.82
C ASN A 714 -2.05 7.52 10.81
N PHE A 715 -1.79 7.86 12.07
CA PHE A 715 -2.74 7.71 13.17
C PHE A 715 -3.78 8.83 13.31
N TYR A 716 -3.78 9.81 12.40
CA TYR A 716 -4.81 10.85 12.32
C TYR A 716 -5.95 10.49 11.36
N MET A 717 -5.97 9.27 10.85
CA MET A 717 -7.08 8.75 10.04
C MET A 717 -8.23 8.29 10.94
N ASP A 718 -9.46 8.48 10.45
CA ASP A 718 -10.66 7.91 11.09
C ASP A 718 -10.86 6.42 10.74
N ASN A 719 -10.16 5.92 9.72
CA ASN A 719 -10.06 4.51 9.39
C ASN A 719 -8.99 3.80 10.25
N ALA A 720 -9.42 2.80 11.02
CA ALA A 720 -8.53 1.98 11.86
C ALA A 720 -7.48 1.23 11.02
N ASN A 721 -7.82 0.79 9.81
CA ASN A 721 -6.88 0.08 8.94
C ASN A 721 -5.66 0.95 8.57
N GLU A 722 -5.90 2.21 8.21
CA GLU A 722 -4.84 3.18 7.88
C GLU A 722 -3.93 3.51 9.08
N SER A 723 -4.44 3.34 10.30
CA SER A 723 -3.71 3.64 11.54
C SER A 723 -2.79 2.49 11.99
N HIS A 724 -2.77 1.35 11.27
CA HIS A 724 -1.90 0.21 11.53
C HIS A 724 -0.76 0.06 10.53
N ILE A 725 -0.98 0.47 9.28
CA ILE A 725 -0.04 0.28 8.17
C ILE A 725 1.14 1.27 8.25
N GLY A 726 2.33 0.80 7.87
CA GLY A 726 3.52 1.62 7.70
C GLY A 726 4.80 1.03 8.29
N ALA A 727 5.96 1.44 7.78
CA ALA A 727 7.28 0.93 8.19
C ALA A 727 7.70 1.41 9.59
N LEU A 728 7.25 2.59 10.01
CA LEU A 728 7.44 3.13 11.36
C LEU A 728 6.13 3.07 12.14
N ARG A 729 6.25 2.80 13.44
CA ARG A 729 5.15 2.91 14.40
C ARG A 729 4.77 4.38 14.62
N ALA A 730 3.63 4.62 15.24
CA ALA A 730 3.18 5.97 15.56
C ALA A 730 4.11 6.71 16.56
N ASP A 731 4.96 5.98 17.28
CA ASP A 731 6.02 6.54 18.13
C ASP A 731 7.32 6.87 17.37
N GLY A 732 7.37 6.65 16.05
CA GLY A 732 8.53 6.92 15.19
C GLY A 732 9.59 5.82 15.16
N THR A 733 9.41 4.71 15.88
CA THR A 733 10.35 3.58 15.82
C THR A 733 10.02 2.63 14.68
N GLU A 734 11.05 2.05 14.08
CA GLU A 734 10.94 1.16 12.92
C GLU A 734 10.36 -0.21 13.32
N LYS A 735 9.40 -0.69 12.54
CA LYS A 735 8.87 -2.06 12.59
C LYS A 735 9.78 -3.02 11.81
N PRO A 736 9.67 -4.35 12.02
CA PRO A 736 10.31 -5.35 11.17
C PRO A 736 10.08 -5.14 9.66
N GLU A 737 8.94 -4.60 9.23
CA GLU A 737 8.68 -4.26 7.83
C GLU A 737 9.73 -3.31 7.23
N ALA A 738 10.37 -2.45 8.02
CA ALA A 738 11.46 -1.60 7.55
C ALA A 738 12.68 -2.43 7.08
N ASP A 739 12.92 -3.60 7.68
CA ASP A 739 14.02 -4.50 7.29
C ASP A 739 13.92 -4.92 5.81
N VAL A 740 12.69 -5.06 5.29
CA VAL A 740 12.45 -5.37 3.88
C VAL A 740 13.08 -4.29 2.98
N SER A 741 12.88 -3.01 3.31
CA SER A 741 13.49 -1.91 2.57
C SER A 741 15.02 -1.94 2.64
N TYR A 742 15.59 -2.09 3.84
CA TYR A 742 17.06 -2.16 4.02
C TYR A 742 17.69 -3.31 3.22
N ASP A 743 17.08 -4.51 3.29
CA ASP A 743 17.62 -5.70 2.66
C ASP A 743 17.47 -5.66 1.14
N PHE A 744 16.30 -5.26 0.62
CA PHE A 744 16.09 -5.12 -0.82
C PHE A 744 16.88 -3.94 -1.38
N GLY A 745 16.92 -2.81 -0.69
CA GLY A 745 17.67 -1.63 -1.11
C GLY A 745 19.16 -1.93 -1.29
N LYS A 746 19.76 -2.63 -0.32
CA LYS A 746 21.16 -3.08 -0.43
C LYS A 746 21.36 -4.10 -1.56
N PHE A 747 20.48 -5.09 -1.67
CA PHE A 747 20.59 -6.14 -2.69
C PHE A 747 20.45 -5.57 -4.10
N ILE A 748 19.36 -4.83 -4.36
CA ILE A 748 19.02 -4.28 -5.67
C ILE A 748 20.06 -3.27 -6.13
N GLU A 749 20.54 -2.36 -5.27
CA GLU A 749 21.61 -1.43 -5.64
C GLU A 749 22.88 -2.19 -6.06
N GLY A 750 23.21 -3.29 -5.37
CA GLY A 750 24.36 -4.12 -5.69
C GLY A 750 24.27 -4.86 -7.03
N ILE A 751 23.06 -5.12 -7.54
CA ILE A 751 22.83 -5.90 -8.77
C ILE A 751 22.15 -5.10 -9.89
N ARG A 752 21.93 -3.79 -9.73
CA ARG A 752 21.10 -2.98 -10.64
C ARG A 752 21.50 -3.06 -12.11
N ASP A 753 22.78 -3.23 -12.41
CA ASP A 753 23.29 -3.30 -13.78
C ASP A 753 22.93 -4.60 -14.51
N VAL A 754 22.34 -5.58 -13.81
CA VAL A 754 21.77 -6.80 -14.41
C VAL A 754 20.44 -6.49 -15.12
N PHE A 755 19.70 -5.47 -14.70
CA PHE A 755 18.32 -5.20 -15.15
C PHE A 755 18.21 -4.52 -16.54
N GLY A 756 19.02 -4.96 -17.51
CA GLY A 756 19.01 -4.48 -18.89
C GLY A 756 18.66 -5.58 -19.89
N ASP A 757 17.88 -5.25 -20.92
CA ASP A 757 17.59 -6.14 -22.06
C ASP A 757 17.08 -7.54 -21.65
N ARG A 758 15.98 -7.57 -20.88
CA ARG A 758 15.36 -8.82 -20.41
C ARG A 758 14.92 -9.71 -21.58
N LYS A 759 15.04 -11.03 -21.46
CA LYS A 759 14.42 -11.98 -22.40
C LYS A 759 12.92 -12.14 -22.07
N LEU A 760 12.06 -12.06 -23.10
CA LEU A 760 10.63 -12.31 -22.96
C LEU A 760 10.32 -13.81 -22.86
N GLU A 761 9.20 -14.11 -22.20
CA GLU A 761 8.68 -15.46 -21.96
C GLU A 761 8.22 -16.14 -23.26
N GLU A 762 8.39 -17.46 -23.35
CA GLU A 762 7.98 -18.26 -24.52
C GLU A 762 6.49 -18.65 -24.51
N ILE A 763 5.77 -18.30 -23.44
CA ILE A 763 4.34 -18.52 -23.24
C ILE A 763 3.65 -17.16 -23.07
N ALA A 764 2.56 -16.94 -23.81
CA ALA A 764 1.65 -15.82 -23.58
C ALA A 764 0.24 -16.32 -23.22
N VAL A 765 -0.41 -15.62 -22.30
CA VAL A 765 -1.79 -15.90 -21.88
C VAL A 765 -2.66 -14.70 -22.23
N VAL A 766 -3.68 -14.93 -23.07
CA VAL A 766 -4.62 -13.89 -23.48
C VAL A 766 -5.67 -13.72 -22.39
N PHE A 767 -5.78 -12.51 -21.85
CA PHE A 767 -6.83 -12.13 -20.90
C PHE A 767 -8.13 -11.82 -21.67
N PRO A 768 -9.22 -12.58 -21.45
CA PRO A 768 -10.45 -12.46 -22.24
C PRO A 768 -11.35 -11.33 -21.71
N TYR A 769 -11.05 -10.09 -22.12
CA TYR A 769 -11.78 -8.89 -21.70
C TYR A 769 -13.24 -8.86 -22.15
N SER A 770 -13.60 -9.48 -23.28
CA SER A 770 -15.01 -9.63 -23.67
C SER A 770 -15.81 -10.38 -22.61
N ASN A 771 -15.19 -11.33 -21.91
CA ASN A 771 -15.82 -12.02 -20.79
C ASN A 771 -15.75 -11.19 -19.51
N ASP A 772 -14.57 -10.69 -19.16
CA ASP A 772 -14.34 -9.94 -17.93
C ASP A 772 -15.23 -8.69 -17.82
N PHE A 773 -15.39 -7.95 -18.92
CA PHE A 773 -16.22 -6.74 -19.00
C PHE A 773 -17.71 -7.03 -19.26
N SER A 774 -18.09 -8.30 -19.45
CA SER A 774 -19.50 -8.65 -19.65
C SER A 774 -20.29 -8.74 -18.33
N ASN A 775 -21.57 -9.06 -18.46
CA ASN A 775 -22.46 -9.37 -17.34
C ASN A 775 -22.24 -10.78 -16.75
N ARG A 776 -21.32 -11.60 -17.28
CA ARG A 776 -21.03 -12.97 -16.82
C ARG A 776 -19.53 -13.21 -16.75
N ARG A 777 -18.92 -12.79 -15.65
CA ARG A 777 -17.46 -12.72 -15.47
C ARG A 777 -16.89 -14.05 -14.98
N LEU A 778 -16.06 -14.67 -15.80
CA LEU A 778 -15.37 -15.94 -15.55
C LEU A 778 -13.85 -15.82 -15.77
N ALA A 779 -13.40 -14.82 -16.53
CA ALA A 779 -12.01 -14.53 -16.88
C ALA A 779 -11.06 -14.52 -15.67
N PHE A 780 -11.43 -13.79 -14.61
CA PHE A 780 -10.64 -13.71 -13.38
C PHE A 780 -10.38 -15.11 -12.78
N ALA A 781 -11.44 -15.90 -12.57
CA ALA A 781 -11.31 -17.24 -12.00
C ALA A 781 -10.49 -18.19 -12.89
N ALA A 782 -10.67 -18.12 -14.21
CA ALA A 782 -9.93 -18.96 -15.15
C ALA A 782 -8.43 -18.62 -15.18
N THR A 783 -8.12 -17.32 -15.18
CA THR A 783 -6.72 -16.86 -15.32
C THR A 783 -5.94 -16.95 -14.01
N THR A 784 -6.57 -16.78 -12.84
CA THR A 784 -5.89 -16.99 -11.55
C THR A 784 -5.57 -18.48 -11.33
N GLU A 785 -6.48 -19.39 -11.66
CA GLU A 785 -6.22 -20.84 -11.61
C GLU A 785 -5.09 -21.23 -12.58
N LEU A 786 -5.14 -20.72 -13.83
CA LEU A 786 -4.06 -20.91 -14.79
C LEU A 786 -2.72 -20.43 -14.23
N THR A 787 -2.67 -19.23 -13.62
CA THR A 787 -1.44 -18.68 -13.06
C THR A 787 -0.88 -19.58 -11.96
N ARG A 788 -1.75 -20.11 -11.08
CA ARG A 788 -1.36 -21.03 -10.02
C ARG A 788 -0.76 -22.31 -10.59
N ILE A 789 -1.44 -22.95 -11.55
CA ILE A 789 -0.94 -24.18 -12.17
C ILE A 789 0.38 -23.94 -12.92
N LEU A 790 0.46 -22.92 -13.78
CA LEU A 790 1.69 -22.66 -14.53
C LEU A 790 2.86 -22.31 -13.61
N SER A 791 2.66 -21.41 -12.65
CA SER A 791 3.76 -20.87 -11.84
C SER A 791 4.19 -21.81 -10.71
N TYR A 792 3.26 -22.53 -10.08
CA TYR A 792 3.53 -23.36 -8.91
C TYR A 792 3.57 -24.86 -9.23
N ASP A 793 2.72 -25.38 -10.12
CA ASP A 793 2.71 -26.82 -10.37
C ASP A 793 3.63 -27.22 -11.52
N LEU A 794 3.66 -26.41 -12.58
CA LEU A 794 4.45 -26.67 -13.79
C LEU A 794 5.76 -25.88 -13.84
N LYS A 795 5.91 -24.86 -12.98
CA LYS A 795 7.10 -23.98 -12.89
C LYS A 795 7.45 -23.32 -14.24
N MET A 796 6.43 -22.97 -15.01
CA MET A 796 6.55 -22.37 -16.33
C MET A 796 6.22 -20.87 -16.26
N PRO A 797 7.18 -19.98 -16.57
CA PRO A 797 6.92 -18.56 -16.63
C PRO A 797 6.13 -18.20 -17.89
N PHE A 798 5.27 -17.20 -17.79
CA PHE A 798 4.48 -16.66 -18.89
C PHE A 798 4.32 -15.14 -18.75
N ARG A 799 3.85 -14.51 -19.82
CA ARG A 799 3.43 -13.10 -19.83
C ARG A 799 1.96 -12.94 -20.24
N GLY A 800 1.33 -11.86 -19.78
CA GLY A 800 -0.05 -11.53 -20.15
C GLY A 800 -0.11 -10.88 -21.54
N ALA A 801 -1.25 -11.06 -22.21
CA ALA A 801 -1.63 -10.36 -23.43
C ALA A 801 -3.12 -9.97 -23.35
N SER A 802 -3.52 -8.91 -24.04
CA SER A 802 -4.91 -8.44 -24.05
C SER A 802 -5.66 -8.93 -25.29
N GLU A 803 -6.89 -9.41 -25.12
CA GLU A 803 -7.81 -9.74 -26.23
C GLU A 803 -7.96 -8.58 -27.24
N TYR A 804 -8.00 -7.33 -26.77
CA TYR A 804 -8.21 -6.17 -27.63
C TYR A 804 -6.91 -5.54 -28.16
N HIS A 805 -5.73 -6.07 -27.78
CA HIS A 805 -4.42 -5.54 -28.18
C HIS A 805 -3.45 -6.67 -28.59
N LEU A 806 -3.92 -7.57 -29.46
CA LEU A 806 -3.17 -8.78 -29.88
C LEU A 806 -1.95 -8.49 -30.76
N ASP A 807 -1.78 -7.27 -31.26
CA ASP A 807 -0.63 -6.88 -32.08
C ASP A 807 0.72 -7.07 -31.34
N ASP A 808 0.72 -7.07 -30.01
CA ASP A 808 1.91 -7.47 -29.23
C ASP A 808 2.41 -8.87 -29.61
N LEU A 809 1.51 -9.84 -29.76
CA LEU A 809 1.89 -11.22 -30.06
C LEU A 809 2.44 -11.36 -31.49
N GLU A 810 2.19 -10.39 -32.36
CA GLU A 810 2.84 -10.30 -33.68
C GLU A 810 4.23 -9.70 -33.58
N ASN A 811 4.38 -8.62 -32.82
CA ASN A 811 5.66 -7.93 -32.63
C ASN A 811 6.65 -8.76 -31.81
N HIS A 812 6.12 -9.55 -30.88
CA HIS A 812 6.85 -10.44 -30.00
C HIS A 812 6.23 -11.84 -30.06
N PRO A 813 6.53 -12.64 -31.08
CA PRO A 813 5.99 -14.00 -31.20
C PRO A 813 6.41 -14.90 -30.02
N VAL A 814 5.52 -15.83 -29.66
CA VAL A 814 5.73 -16.83 -28.62
C VAL A 814 5.55 -18.24 -29.19
N LYS A 815 6.02 -19.26 -28.46
CA LYS A 815 5.84 -20.66 -28.88
C LYS A 815 4.45 -21.19 -28.52
N LEU A 816 3.92 -20.80 -27.37
CA LEU A 816 2.62 -21.21 -26.86
C LEU A 816 1.77 -19.98 -26.52
N ILE A 817 0.56 -19.94 -27.08
CA ILE A 817 -0.49 -18.98 -26.70
C ILE A 817 -1.59 -19.75 -25.98
N MET A 818 -2.04 -19.26 -24.84
CA MET A 818 -3.12 -19.87 -24.06
C MET A 818 -4.32 -18.92 -23.97
N LEU A 819 -5.51 -19.44 -24.28
CA LEU A 819 -6.80 -18.77 -24.14
C LEU A 819 -7.65 -19.56 -23.12
N PRO A 820 -7.53 -19.25 -21.82
CA PRO A 820 -8.11 -20.05 -20.74
C PRO A 820 -9.59 -19.75 -20.55
N SER A 821 -10.45 -20.73 -20.82
CA SER A 821 -11.88 -20.73 -20.48
C SER A 821 -12.60 -19.41 -20.78
N ALA A 822 -12.27 -18.80 -21.92
CA ALA A 822 -12.76 -17.46 -22.28
C ALA A 822 -14.29 -17.37 -22.27
N HIS A 823 -14.97 -18.49 -22.57
CA HIS A 823 -16.42 -18.62 -22.75
C HIS A 823 -16.94 -17.79 -23.92
N ASN A 824 -16.80 -16.47 -23.87
CA ASN A 824 -17.15 -15.55 -24.94
C ASN A 824 -15.93 -14.70 -25.33
N PHE A 825 -15.78 -14.43 -26.63
CA PHE A 825 -14.61 -13.72 -27.17
C PHE A 825 -15.02 -12.94 -28.41
N ASP A 826 -14.40 -11.79 -28.68
CA ASP A 826 -14.68 -10.97 -29.84
C ASP A 826 -14.34 -11.69 -31.15
N ASP A 827 -15.21 -11.57 -32.17
CA ASP A 827 -15.00 -12.26 -33.46
C ASP A 827 -13.73 -11.77 -34.16
N ALA A 828 -13.49 -10.45 -34.20
CA ALA A 828 -12.32 -9.88 -34.85
C ALA A 828 -11.03 -10.23 -34.09
N ALA A 829 -11.07 -10.22 -32.76
CA ALA A 829 -9.95 -10.69 -31.95
C ALA A 829 -9.66 -12.18 -32.19
N MET A 830 -10.69 -13.04 -32.30
CA MET A 830 -10.50 -14.46 -32.61
C MET A 830 -9.86 -14.64 -33.99
N GLU A 831 -10.35 -13.95 -35.01
CA GLU A 831 -9.77 -14.00 -36.36
C GLU A 831 -8.30 -13.56 -36.35
N ARG A 832 -7.98 -12.48 -35.64
CA ARG A 832 -6.61 -11.99 -35.46
C ARG A 832 -5.72 -13.00 -34.74
N LEU A 833 -6.19 -13.58 -33.64
CA LEU A 833 -5.46 -14.60 -32.89
C LEU A 833 -5.15 -15.82 -33.76
N LEU A 834 -6.12 -16.30 -34.54
CA LEU A 834 -5.92 -17.42 -35.47
C LEU A 834 -4.94 -17.06 -36.59
N HIS A 835 -4.95 -15.82 -37.06
CA HIS A 835 -3.97 -15.33 -38.03
C HIS A 835 -2.55 -15.36 -37.45
N ILE A 836 -2.36 -14.87 -36.22
CA ILE A 836 -1.08 -14.90 -35.51
C ILE A 836 -0.53 -16.33 -35.43
N VAL A 837 -1.37 -17.28 -35.04
CA VAL A 837 -1.02 -18.70 -34.96
C VAL A 837 -0.58 -19.25 -36.32
N LYS A 838 -1.34 -18.94 -37.39
CA LYS A 838 -1.03 -19.38 -38.75
C LYS A 838 0.32 -18.86 -39.24
N GLU A 839 0.68 -17.62 -38.89
CA GLU A 839 1.87 -16.95 -39.42
C GLU A 839 3.13 -17.17 -38.61
N THR A 840 3.03 -17.16 -37.27
CA THR A 840 4.18 -17.30 -36.36
C THR A 840 4.61 -18.74 -36.15
N GLY A 841 3.70 -19.70 -36.34
CA GLY A 841 3.95 -21.10 -36.02
C GLY A 841 3.67 -21.47 -34.56
N ALA A 842 3.09 -20.56 -33.77
CA ALA A 842 2.72 -20.83 -32.38
C ALA A 842 1.72 -21.99 -32.26
N VAL A 843 1.72 -22.63 -31.10
CA VAL A 843 0.62 -23.50 -30.67
C VAL A 843 -0.37 -22.65 -29.88
N LEU A 844 -1.65 -22.70 -30.25
CA LEU A 844 -2.75 -22.13 -29.46
C LEU A 844 -3.41 -23.23 -28.66
N LEU A 845 -3.40 -23.13 -27.33
CA LEU A 845 -4.29 -23.88 -26.46
C LEU A 845 -5.50 -23.01 -26.12
N ALA A 846 -6.70 -23.44 -26.51
CA ALA A 846 -7.94 -22.82 -26.09
C ALA A 846 -8.82 -23.82 -25.34
N THR A 847 -9.50 -23.38 -24.29
CA THR A 847 -10.32 -24.25 -23.44
C THR A 847 -11.73 -23.66 -23.28
N GLY A 848 -12.74 -24.54 -23.19
CA GLY A 848 -14.15 -24.15 -23.16
C GLY A 848 -14.73 -23.78 -24.54
N PRO A 849 -15.91 -23.15 -24.55
CA PRO A 849 -16.57 -22.70 -25.78
C PRO A 849 -15.73 -21.67 -26.56
N LEU A 850 -15.74 -21.80 -27.89
CA LEU A 850 -15.14 -20.89 -28.87
C LEU A 850 -16.17 -20.23 -29.79
N ASP A 851 -17.40 -20.75 -29.83
CA ASP A 851 -18.48 -20.33 -30.71
C ASP A 851 -19.34 -19.19 -30.15
N ILE A 852 -18.96 -18.59 -29.02
CA ILE A 852 -19.72 -17.50 -28.40
C ILE A 852 -19.03 -16.15 -28.64
N ASP A 853 -19.78 -15.21 -29.22
CA ASP A 853 -19.33 -13.83 -29.43
C ASP A 853 -19.32 -12.96 -28.19
N ALA A 854 -18.70 -11.79 -28.27
CA ALA A 854 -18.56 -10.87 -27.15
C ALA A 854 -19.89 -10.53 -26.44
N TYR A 855 -21.04 -10.67 -27.13
CA TYR A 855 -22.38 -10.40 -26.62
C TYR A 855 -23.18 -11.67 -26.26
N TRP A 856 -22.49 -12.79 -26.03
CA TRP A 856 -23.08 -14.08 -25.63
C TRP A 856 -23.95 -14.76 -26.70
N ARG A 857 -23.74 -14.43 -27.99
CA ARG A 857 -24.47 -15.03 -29.11
C ARG A 857 -23.63 -16.14 -29.74
N SER A 858 -24.30 -17.17 -30.26
CA SER A 858 -23.62 -18.21 -31.02
C SER A 858 -23.14 -17.66 -32.37
N SER A 859 -21.93 -18.04 -32.76
CA SER A 859 -21.18 -17.66 -33.95
C SER A 859 -20.73 -18.94 -34.67
N GLU A 860 -20.74 -18.93 -36.00
CA GLU A 860 -20.27 -20.05 -36.82
C GLU A 860 -18.74 -20.08 -36.99
N ARG A 861 -18.01 -19.29 -36.20
CA ARG A 861 -16.55 -19.23 -36.26
C ARG A 861 -15.96 -20.62 -36.04
N LEU A 862 -14.83 -20.89 -36.71
CA LEU A 862 -14.13 -22.17 -36.67
C LEU A 862 -14.94 -23.40 -37.15
N SER A 863 -16.19 -23.27 -37.61
CA SER A 863 -16.97 -24.40 -38.16
C SER A 863 -16.27 -25.09 -39.35
N ASP A 864 -15.54 -24.35 -40.17
CA ASP A 864 -14.75 -24.91 -41.28
C ASP A 864 -13.53 -25.73 -40.83
N VAL A 865 -13.06 -25.48 -39.60
CA VAL A 865 -11.81 -26.04 -39.07
C VAL A 865 -12.09 -27.17 -38.08
N LEU A 866 -13.06 -26.98 -37.18
CA LEU A 866 -13.43 -27.92 -36.13
C LEU A 866 -14.70 -28.71 -36.47
N GLY A 867 -15.43 -28.38 -37.55
CA GLY A 867 -16.75 -28.94 -37.84
C GLY A 867 -17.87 -28.27 -37.04
N LYS A 868 -19.12 -28.67 -37.29
CA LYS A 868 -20.28 -28.11 -36.57
C LYS A 868 -20.31 -28.56 -35.11
N ARG A 869 -20.61 -27.63 -34.23
CA ARG A 869 -20.63 -27.81 -32.77
C ARG A 869 -21.93 -27.28 -32.21
N GLU A 870 -22.27 -27.73 -31.01
CA GLU A 870 -23.39 -27.19 -30.25
C GLU A 870 -22.98 -26.91 -28.81
N LEU A 871 -23.46 -25.78 -28.29
CA LEU A 871 -23.30 -25.40 -26.90
C LEU A 871 -24.18 -26.28 -26.01
N ARG A 872 -23.60 -26.80 -24.93
CA ARG A 872 -24.27 -27.59 -23.89
C ARG A 872 -23.83 -27.13 -22.51
N ASN A 873 -24.67 -27.35 -21.51
CA ASN A 873 -24.23 -27.16 -20.12
C ASN A 873 -23.21 -28.23 -19.73
N VAL A 874 -22.27 -27.84 -18.88
CA VAL A 874 -21.43 -28.81 -18.17
C VAL A 874 -22.26 -29.59 -17.15
N ARG A 875 -21.87 -30.84 -16.89
CA ARG A 875 -22.39 -31.68 -15.81
C ARG A 875 -21.51 -31.53 -14.58
N ARG A 876 -22.01 -32.00 -13.42
CA ARG A 876 -21.24 -32.00 -12.16
C ARG A 876 -19.92 -32.75 -12.31
N GLU A 877 -19.97 -33.90 -12.99
CA GLU A 877 -18.80 -34.70 -13.34
C GLU A 877 -18.81 -34.90 -14.86
N GLU A 878 -17.71 -34.52 -15.48
CA GLU A 878 -17.39 -34.68 -16.88
C GLU A 878 -16.10 -35.51 -17.00
N VAL A 879 -15.82 -36.01 -18.20
CA VAL A 879 -14.59 -36.74 -18.52
C VAL A 879 -13.98 -36.11 -19.76
N LEU A 880 -12.71 -35.74 -19.67
CA LEU A 880 -11.90 -35.25 -20.78
C LEU A 880 -10.98 -36.37 -21.27
N SER A 881 -11.09 -36.75 -22.53
CA SER A 881 -10.11 -37.64 -23.18
C SER A 881 -8.92 -36.82 -23.68
N LEU A 882 -7.74 -37.10 -23.13
CA LEU A 882 -6.46 -36.50 -23.52
C LEU A 882 -5.48 -37.63 -23.86
N GLN A 883 -5.04 -37.72 -25.12
CA GLN A 883 -4.14 -38.79 -25.59
C GLN A 883 -4.61 -40.21 -25.21
N ASP A 884 -5.90 -40.49 -25.41
CA ASP A 884 -6.58 -41.76 -25.04
C ASP A 884 -6.66 -42.04 -23.52
N GLN A 885 -6.24 -41.08 -22.67
CA GLN A 885 -6.45 -41.14 -21.23
C GLN A 885 -7.73 -40.39 -20.86
N GLU A 886 -8.61 -41.06 -20.11
CA GLU A 886 -9.81 -40.45 -19.53
C GLU A 886 -9.47 -39.74 -18.22
N LEU A 887 -9.56 -38.41 -18.23
CA LEU A 887 -9.28 -37.55 -17.08
C LEU A 887 -10.58 -36.96 -16.51
N PRO A 888 -10.81 -37.02 -15.18
CA PRO A 888 -12.01 -36.46 -14.58
C PRO A 888 -11.99 -34.92 -14.59
N VAL A 889 -13.13 -34.30 -14.87
CA VAL A 889 -13.34 -32.85 -14.76
C VAL A 889 -14.59 -32.62 -13.91
N SER A 890 -14.45 -31.89 -12.80
CA SER A 890 -15.52 -31.72 -11.81
C SER A 890 -15.92 -30.26 -11.70
N PHE A 891 -17.23 -29.96 -11.76
CA PHE A 891 -17.79 -28.61 -11.67
C PHE A 891 -18.69 -28.46 -10.43
N GLY A 892 -18.13 -27.96 -9.34
CA GLY A 892 -18.81 -27.84 -8.05
C GLY A 892 -19.78 -26.67 -7.93
N HIS A 893 -20.44 -26.57 -6.77
CA HIS A 893 -21.29 -25.45 -6.39
C HIS A 893 -22.34 -25.09 -7.46
N ARG A 894 -22.26 -23.87 -8.00
CA ARG A 894 -23.21 -23.34 -9.00
C ARG A 894 -22.66 -23.40 -10.42
N ARG A 895 -21.49 -24.00 -10.65
CA ARG A 895 -20.79 -23.98 -11.94
C ARG A 895 -21.64 -24.54 -13.09
N ILE A 896 -22.44 -25.58 -12.85
CA ILE A 896 -23.33 -26.16 -13.87
C ILE A 896 -24.40 -25.19 -14.41
N ALA A 897 -24.67 -24.10 -13.69
CA ALA A 897 -25.59 -23.04 -14.12
C ALA A 897 -24.86 -21.84 -14.75
N GLU A 898 -23.55 -21.71 -14.52
CA GLU A 898 -22.72 -20.58 -14.95
C GLU A 898 -21.90 -20.88 -16.22
N VAL A 899 -21.54 -22.14 -16.40
CA VAL A 899 -20.48 -22.59 -17.31
C VAL A 899 -21.07 -23.47 -18.42
N SER A 900 -20.57 -23.27 -19.63
CA SER A 900 -20.96 -24.06 -20.81
C SER A 900 -19.77 -24.80 -21.39
N LYS A 901 -20.06 -25.84 -22.17
CA LYS A 901 -19.11 -26.58 -23.01
C LYS A 901 -19.64 -26.65 -24.43
N GLU A 902 -18.78 -27.02 -25.36
CA GLU A 902 -19.18 -27.34 -26.72
C GLU A 902 -19.07 -28.83 -27.00
N THR A 903 -19.95 -29.35 -27.84
CA THR A 903 -19.89 -30.76 -28.28
C THR A 903 -20.03 -30.85 -29.79
N MET A 904 -19.34 -31.82 -30.40
CA MET A 904 -19.39 -32.06 -31.83
C MET A 904 -20.74 -32.63 -32.26
N ILE A 905 -21.33 -32.08 -33.33
CA ILE A 905 -22.58 -32.63 -33.91
C ILE A 905 -22.21 -33.76 -34.88
N HIS A 906 -22.51 -35.01 -34.52
CA HIS A 906 -22.34 -36.16 -35.42
C HIS A 906 -23.60 -36.37 -36.29
N GLU A 907 -23.47 -36.22 -37.63
CA GLU A 907 -24.60 -36.35 -38.58
C GLU A 907 -25.09 -37.81 -38.82
N SER A 908 -24.60 -38.82 -38.09
CA SER A 908 -25.18 -40.17 -38.16
C SER A 908 -24.89 -41.03 -36.93
N VAL A 909 -25.95 -41.42 -36.22
CA VAL A 909 -26.40 -42.80 -35.91
C VAL A 909 -27.34 -42.72 -34.70
N GLY A 910 -28.58 -43.19 -34.89
CA GLY A 910 -29.54 -43.39 -33.81
C GLY A 910 -29.09 -44.48 -32.84
N SER A 911 -28.51 -44.08 -31.72
CA SER A 911 -28.52 -44.74 -30.41
C SER A 911 -27.68 -43.86 -29.48
N GLY A 912 -28.17 -43.58 -28.26
CA GLY A 912 -27.54 -42.69 -27.28
C GLY A 912 -26.16 -43.12 -26.76
N SER A 913 -25.16 -43.11 -27.63
CA SER A 913 -23.74 -43.24 -27.32
C SER A 913 -23.22 -41.85 -26.92
N SER A 914 -23.01 -41.63 -25.62
CA SER A 914 -22.29 -40.45 -25.13
C SER A 914 -20.85 -40.52 -25.61
N THR A 915 -20.50 -39.72 -26.62
CA THR A 915 -19.11 -39.47 -26.99
C THR A 915 -18.45 -38.69 -25.85
N ILE A 916 -17.36 -39.24 -25.32
CA ILE A 916 -16.53 -38.55 -24.32
C ILE A 916 -15.93 -37.31 -24.99
N ASP A 917 -15.95 -36.18 -24.28
CA ASP A 917 -15.35 -34.95 -24.77
C ASP A 917 -13.83 -35.12 -24.88
N SER A 918 -13.24 -34.85 -26.05
CA SER A 918 -11.82 -35.10 -26.32
C SER A 918 -11.07 -33.85 -26.71
N VAL A 919 -9.81 -33.75 -26.30
CA VAL A 919 -8.91 -32.67 -26.74
C VAL A 919 -8.61 -32.82 -28.23
N ILE A 920 -8.99 -31.82 -29.01
CA ILE A 920 -8.75 -31.78 -30.45
C ILE A 920 -7.37 -31.14 -30.70
N ASN A 921 -6.59 -31.78 -31.55
CA ASN A 921 -5.28 -31.28 -31.97
C ASN A 921 -5.22 -31.28 -33.50
N ILE A 922 -5.16 -30.09 -34.10
CA ILE A 922 -5.16 -29.92 -35.56
C ILE A 922 -4.11 -28.88 -36.02
N PRO A 923 -3.50 -29.09 -37.20
CA PRO A 923 -2.61 -28.09 -37.79
C PRO A 923 -3.41 -26.85 -38.20
N LEU A 924 -2.81 -25.67 -38.02
CA LEU A 924 -3.41 -24.38 -38.39
C LEU A 924 -2.35 -23.47 -39.01
N GLY A 925 -2.24 -23.47 -40.34
CA GLY A 925 -1.17 -22.75 -41.04
C GLY A 925 0.21 -23.33 -40.69
N LYS A 926 1.16 -22.49 -40.28
CA LYS A 926 2.47 -22.92 -39.74
C LYS A 926 2.36 -23.41 -38.29
N GLY A 927 1.28 -23.03 -37.59
CA GLY A 927 1.04 -23.32 -36.18
C GLY A 927 0.04 -24.44 -35.97
N ARG A 928 -0.59 -24.45 -34.80
CA ARG A 928 -1.48 -25.53 -34.36
C ARG A 928 -2.56 -25.02 -33.41
N LEU A 929 -3.74 -25.63 -33.47
CA LEU A 929 -4.80 -25.45 -32.49
C LEU A 929 -4.93 -26.73 -31.64
N LEU A 930 -4.78 -26.56 -30.34
CA LEU A 930 -5.19 -27.51 -29.31
C LEU A 930 -6.45 -26.96 -28.65
N TRP A 931 -7.53 -27.72 -28.67
CA TRP A 931 -8.80 -27.27 -28.12
C TRP A 931 -9.39 -28.30 -27.17
N SER A 932 -9.66 -27.87 -25.94
CA SER A 932 -10.50 -28.61 -25.00
C SER A 932 -11.92 -28.03 -25.05
N PRO A 933 -12.94 -28.81 -25.41
CA PRO A 933 -14.34 -28.36 -25.36
C PRO A 933 -14.82 -28.02 -23.93
N LEU A 934 -14.16 -28.60 -22.92
CA LEU A 934 -14.43 -28.33 -21.51
C LEU A 934 -13.60 -27.13 -21.01
N PRO A 935 -14.20 -26.21 -20.23
CA PRO A 935 -13.51 -25.10 -19.59
C PRO A 935 -12.79 -25.59 -18.31
N VAL A 936 -11.63 -26.21 -18.51
CA VAL A 936 -10.93 -26.97 -17.45
C VAL A 936 -10.42 -26.09 -16.30
N GLU A 937 -10.12 -24.81 -16.54
CA GLU A 937 -9.69 -23.87 -15.50
C GLU A 937 -10.81 -23.52 -14.50
N LEU A 938 -12.07 -23.75 -14.86
CA LEU A 938 -13.21 -23.54 -13.95
C LEU A 938 -13.62 -24.83 -13.22
N SER A 939 -12.81 -25.88 -13.34
CA SER A 939 -13.00 -27.16 -12.66
C SER A 939 -12.31 -27.20 -11.29
N ASP A 940 -12.85 -28.01 -10.37
CA ASP A 940 -12.22 -28.33 -9.08
C ASP A 940 -11.00 -29.30 -9.22
N ARG A 941 -10.58 -29.64 -10.46
CA ARG A 941 -9.56 -30.67 -10.78
C ARG A 941 -8.33 -30.07 -11.47
N SER A 942 -7.46 -29.44 -10.69
CA SER A 942 -6.21 -28.85 -11.19
C SER A 942 -5.23 -29.90 -11.78
N ASP A 943 -5.35 -31.17 -11.39
CA ASP A 943 -4.55 -32.28 -11.94
C ASP A 943 -4.85 -32.53 -13.42
N THR A 944 -6.12 -32.45 -13.82
CA THR A 944 -6.54 -32.57 -15.23
C THR A 944 -6.08 -31.38 -16.05
N THR A 945 -6.25 -30.16 -15.53
CA THR A 945 -5.77 -28.93 -16.18
C THR A 945 -4.25 -28.95 -16.34
N SER A 946 -3.52 -29.37 -15.30
CA SER A 946 -2.07 -29.56 -15.34
C SER A 946 -1.64 -30.55 -16.42
N ALA A 947 -2.34 -31.67 -16.58
CA ALA A 947 -2.05 -32.65 -17.62
C ALA A 947 -2.24 -32.07 -19.04
N LEU A 948 -3.32 -31.30 -19.25
CA LEU A 948 -3.56 -30.60 -20.52
C LEU A 948 -2.46 -29.58 -20.82
N TYR A 949 -2.04 -28.80 -19.82
CA TYR A 949 -0.98 -27.81 -20.00
C TYR A 949 0.37 -28.45 -20.32
N ARG A 950 0.74 -29.56 -19.66
CA ARG A 950 1.94 -30.34 -20.04
C ARG A 950 1.88 -30.81 -21.49
N TYR A 951 0.71 -31.27 -21.95
CA TYR A 951 0.54 -31.66 -23.34
C TYR A 951 0.76 -30.47 -24.30
N ALA A 952 0.23 -29.29 -23.97
CA ALA A 952 0.43 -28.09 -24.78
C ALA A 952 1.88 -27.60 -24.78
N LEU A 953 2.55 -27.58 -23.63
CA LEU A 953 3.97 -27.24 -23.49
C LEU A 953 4.85 -28.15 -24.36
N ASN A 954 4.61 -29.46 -24.31
CA ASN A 954 5.32 -30.44 -25.13
C ASN A 954 5.06 -30.24 -26.63
N ALA A 955 3.81 -29.95 -27.01
CA ALA A 955 3.45 -29.70 -28.41
C ALA A 955 4.10 -28.42 -28.96
N ALA A 956 4.35 -27.43 -28.11
CA ALA A 956 4.97 -26.15 -28.43
C ALA A 956 6.51 -26.15 -28.31
N HIS A 957 7.11 -27.21 -27.77
CA HIS A 957 8.55 -27.29 -27.49
C HIS A 957 9.04 -26.13 -26.61
N VAL A 958 8.26 -25.82 -25.56
CA VAL A 958 8.66 -24.88 -24.50
C VAL A 958 9.45 -25.66 -23.45
N GLU A 959 10.61 -25.12 -23.07
CA GLU A 959 11.50 -25.73 -22.08
C GLU A 959 11.56 -24.88 -20.80
N CYS A 960 11.84 -25.51 -19.66
CA CYS A 960 12.06 -24.80 -18.40
C CYS A 960 13.42 -24.08 -18.40
N ASP A 961 13.46 -22.89 -17.80
CA ASP A 961 14.71 -22.13 -17.64
C ASP A 961 15.76 -22.84 -16.77
N PHE A 962 15.32 -23.73 -15.88
CA PHE A 962 16.16 -24.56 -15.04
C PHE A 962 15.46 -25.87 -14.65
N GLU A 963 16.26 -26.87 -14.32
CA GLU A 963 15.82 -28.16 -13.79
C GLU A 963 15.68 -28.08 -12.26
N TRP A 964 14.53 -28.51 -11.73
CA TRP A 964 14.34 -28.69 -10.29
C TRP A 964 14.93 -30.03 -9.86
N VAL A 965 16.02 -30.01 -9.10
CA VAL A 965 16.66 -31.21 -8.55
C VAL A 965 16.02 -31.60 -7.21
N SER A 966 15.64 -30.61 -6.40
CA SER A 966 14.94 -30.80 -5.11
C SER A 966 13.97 -29.66 -4.83
N GLY A 967 12.83 -29.99 -4.20
CA GLY A 967 11.84 -29.04 -3.68
C GLY A 967 10.82 -28.51 -4.69
N GLY A 968 10.95 -28.86 -5.97
CA GLY A 968 10.02 -28.41 -7.02
C GLY A 968 8.62 -29.01 -6.93
N ASP A 969 8.47 -30.16 -6.28
CA ASP A 969 7.21 -30.88 -6.04
C ASP A 969 6.44 -30.38 -4.81
N LEU A 970 7.03 -29.50 -4.01
CA LEU A 970 6.40 -28.92 -2.83
C LEU A 970 5.37 -27.86 -3.23
N ALA A 971 4.15 -28.01 -2.72
CA ALA A 971 3.06 -27.05 -2.89
C ALA A 971 3.43 -25.69 -2.28
N GLY A 972 3.08 -24.60 -2.96
CA GLY A 972 3.32 -23.23 -2.49
C GLY A 972 4.77 -22.75 -2.64
N ILE A 973 5.68 -23.55 -3.21
CA ILE A 973 7.02 -23.08 -3.57
C ILE A 973 7.00 -22.44 -4.95
N TYR A 974 7.27 -21.14 -5.02
CA TYR A 974 7.49 -20.44 -6.27
C TYR A 974 8.98 -20.41 -6.60
N GLY A 975 9.34 -20.53 -7.88
CA GLY A 975 10.70 -20.32 -8.36
C GLY A 975 10.71 -19.85 -9.81
N ARG A 976 11.47 -18.79 -10.09
CA ARG A 976 11.60 -18.24 -11.45
C ARG A 976 13.00 -17.67 -11.68
N LYS A 977 13.43 -17.74 -12.94
CA LYS A 977 14.62 -17.09 -13.47
C LYS A 977 14.19 -16.01 -14.46
N LEU A 978 14.66 -14.78 -14.26
CA LEU A 978 14.63 -13.73 -15.28
C LEU A 978 16.01 -13.63 -15.91
N SER A 979 16.09 -13.79 -17.22
CA SER A 979 17.35 -13.70 -17.97
C SER A 979 17.49 -12.32 -18.61
N PHE A 980 18.69 -11.76 -18.54
CA PHE A 980 19.08 -10.45 -19.05
C PHE A 980 20.31 -10.58 -19.95
N ALA A 981 20.69 -9.52 -20.66
CA ALA A 981 21.86 -9.57 -21.54
C ALA A 981 23.19 -9.82 -20.79
N THR A 982 23.30 -9.38 -19.54
CA THR A 982 24.54 -9.43 -18.74
C THR A 982 24.50 -10.43 -17.59
N GLY A 983 23.34 -11.03 -17.31
CA GLY A 983 23.17 -11.95 -16.19
C GLY A 983 21.74 -12.48 -16.03
N ALA A 984 21.42 -12.96 -14.82
CA ALA A 984 20.09 -13.44 -14.48
C ALA A 984 19.73 -13.09 -13.03
N LEU A 985 18.43 -12.95 -12.75
CA LEU A 985 17.88 -12.89 -11.40
C LEU A 985 17.08 -14.17 -11.14
N PHE A 986 17.40 -14.86 -10.05
CA PHE A 986 16.65 -15.99 -9.56
C PHE A 986 15.84 -15.56 -8.33
N THR A 987 14.56 -15.91 -8.32
CA THR A 987 13.62 -15.57 -7.27
C THR A 987 12.88 -16.82 -6.81
N PHE A 988 12.94 -17.11 -5.51
CA PHE A 988 12.23 -18.19 -4.86
C PHE A 988 11.41 -17.66 -3.69
N VAL A 989 10.16 -18.10 -3.57
CA VAL A 989 9.24 -17.66 -2.52
C VAL A 989 8.55 -18.87 -1.90
N SER A 990 8.47 -18.91 -0.58
CA SER A 990 7.77 -19.95 0.16
C SER A 990 6.40 -19.46 0.64
N GLU A 991 5.34 -20.10 0.14
CA GLU A 991 4.02 -20.13 0.79
C GLU A 991 3.84 -21.42 1.60
N TYR A 992 4.92 -22.20 1.71
CA TYR A 992 4.94 -23.50 2.37
C TYR A 992 5.12 -23.35 3.87
N ALA A 993 4.48 -24.24 4.63
CA ALA A 993 4.43 -24.19 6.09
C ALA A 993 5.68 -24.74 6.78
N GLN A 994 6.74 -25.08 6.04
CA GLN A 994 8.01 -25.58 6.58
C GLN A 994 9.18 -25.06 5.74
N ASP A 995 10.37 -25.08 6.34
CA ASP A 995 11.59 -24.81 5.60
C ASP A 995 11.83 -25.91 4.55
N ALA A 996 12.21 -25.50 3.33
CA ALA A 996 12.42 -26.38 2.20
C ALA A 996 13.87 -26.33 1.72
N LYS A 997 14.46 -27.50 1.47
CA LYS A 997 15.76 -27.58 0.79
C LYS A 997 15.53 -27.54 -0.72
N ILE A 998 15.98 -26.44 -1.32
CA ILE A 998 15.83 -26.22 -2.76
C ILE A 998 17.16 -26.49 -3.44
N GLU A 999 17.11 -27.21 -4.55
CA GLU A 999 18.25 -27.42 -5.44
C GLU A 999 17.76 -27.28 -6.89
N VAL A 1000 18.37 -26.36 -7.63
CA VAL A 1000 18.04 -26.08 -9.03
C VAL A 1000 19.27 -26.06 -9.90
N LYS A 1001 19.17 -26.57 -11.13
CA LYS A 1001 20.25 -26.56 -12.10
C LYS A 1001 19.87 -25.71 -13.30
N ASP A 1002 20.60 -24.63 -13.52
CA ASP A 1002 20.36 -23.69 -14.61
C ASP A 1002 20.66 -24.34 -15.98
N SER A 1003 19.65 -24.36 -16.85
CA SER A 1003 19.74 -24.95 -18.19
C SER A 1003 20.75 -24.22 -19.08
N ALA A 1004 20.96 -22.91 -18.86
CA ALA A 1004 21.85 -22.10 -19.69
C ALA A 1004 23.34 -22.27 -19.34
N THR A 1005 23.66 -22.37 -18.04
CA THR A 1005 25.05 -22.39 -17.55
C THR A 1005 25.50 -23.77 -17.07
N GLY A 1006 24.56 -24.68 -16.83
CA GLY A 1006 24.81 -26.01 -16.25
C GLY A 1006 25.19 -25.99 -14.77
N ARG A 1007 25.11 -24.83 -14.10
CA ARG A 1007 25.41 -24.70 -12.66
C ARG A 1007 24.24 -25.12 -11.80
N THR A 1008 24.55 -25.68 -10.64
CA THR A 1008 23.55 -26.03 -9.63
C THR A 1008 23.65 -25.10 -8.43
N TYR A 1009 22.50 -24.63 -7.95
CA TYR A 1009 22.38 -23.78 -6.77
C TYR A 1009 21.53 -24.51 -5.72
N ALA A 1010 22.07 -24.67 -4.52
CA ALA A 1010 21.38 -25.30 -3.39
C ALA A 1010 21.32 -24.34 -2.19
N PHE A 1011 20.16 -24.23 -1.56
CA PHE A 1011 19.92 -23.34 -0.42
C PHE A 1011 18.74 -23.81 0.44
N LEU A 1012 18.64 -23.28 1.66
CA LEU A 1012 17.46 -23.42 2.50
C LEU A 1012 16.50 -22.25 2.21
N LEU A 1013 15.26 -22.58 1.84
CA LEU A 1013 14.18 -21.63 1.72
C LEU A 1013 13.30 -21.73 2.97
N GLU A 1014 13.45 -20.79 3.89
CA GLU A 1014 12.67 -20.75 5.13
C GLU A 1014 11.16 -20.58 4.86
N GLN A 1015 10.32 -21.14 5.74
CA GLN A 1015 8.87 -20.97 5.66
C GLN A 1015 8.47 -19.49 5.61
N GLU A 1016 7.52 -19.15 4.74
CA GLU A 1016 7.03 -17.77 4.52
C GLU A 1016 8.05 -16.73 4.05
N ARG A 1017 9.31 -17.12 3.77
CA ARG A 1017 10.39 -16.22 3.35
C ARG A 1017 10.68 -16.34 1.85
N SER A 1018 11.60 -15.52 1.39
CA SER A 1018 12.10 -15.52 0.01
C SER A 1018 13.62 -15.67 -0.06
N VAL A 1019 14.11 -16.25 -1.15
CA VAL A 1019 15.53 -16.28 -1.52
C VAL A 1019 15.66 -15.70 -2.92
N LEU A 1020 16.48 -14.65 -3.05
CA LEU A 1020 16.81 -14.04 -4.32
C LEU A 1020 18.32 -13.96 -4.49
N PHE A 1021 18.79 -14.19 -5.72
CA PHE A 1021 20.19 -13.99 -6.06
C PHE A 1021 20.35 -13.66 -7.54
N ALA A 1022 21.36 -12.86 -7.84
CA ALA A 1022 21.73 -12.55 -9.22
C ALA A 1022 23.01 -13.27 -9.61
N THR A 1023 23.12 -13.62 -10.88
CA THR A 1023 24.32 -14.23 -11.46
C THR A 1023 24.79 -13.48 -12.69
N ASP A 1024 26.07 -13.60 -13.03
CA ASP A 1024 26.56 -13.21 -14.35
C ASP A 1024 26.16 -14.24 -15.43
N ASN A 1025 26.55 -13.98 -16.69
CA ASN A 1025 26.30 -14.89 -17.81
C ASN A 1025 27.00 -16.25 -17.70
N LYS A 1026 27.98 -16.40 -16.81
CA LYS A 1026 28.63 -17.69 -16.54
C LYS A 1026 27.94 -18.45 -15.43
N GLY A 1027 27.06 -17.81 -14.65
CA GLY A 1027 26.38 -18.33 -13.47
C GLY A 1027 27.12 -18.05 -12.15
N ASP A 1028 28.12 -17.16 -12.12
CA ASP A 1028 28.78 -16.75 -10.88
C ASP A 1028 27.87 -15.78 -10.10
N LEU A 1029 27.74 -15.99 -8.78
CA LEU A 1029 26.90 -15.14 -7.93
C LEU A 1029 27.44 -13.70 -7.93
N LEU A 1030 26.58 -12.74 -8.27
CA LEU A 1030 26.84 -11.30 -8.20
C LEU A 1030 26.34 -10.71 -6.88
N GLY A 1031 25.25 -11.24 -6.34
CA GLY A 1031 24.66 -10.79 -5.09
C GLY A 1031 23.60 -11.76 -4.58
N VAL A 1032 23.39 -11.77 -3.26
CA VAL A 1032 22.40 -12.59 -2.57
C VAL A 1032 21.57 -11.70 -1.65
N TYR A 1033 20.25 -11.76 -1.79
CA TYR A 1033 19.33 -11.09 -0.88
C TYR A 1033 19.46 -11.67 0.53
N ARG A 1034 19.62 -10.81 1.54
CA ARG A 1034 19.93 -11.19 2.93
C ARG A 1034 21.17 -12.09 3.04
N GLN A 1035 22.28 -11.72 2.39
CA GLN A 1035 23.54 -12.50 2.37
C GLN A 1035 24.08 -12.94 3.75
N GLN A 1036 23.70 -12.26 4.85
CA GLN A 1036 24.09 -12.66 6.21
C GLN A 1036 23.23 -13.80 6.79
N GLU A 1037 22.03 -14.00 6.24
CA GLU A 1037 21.06 -15.02 6.65
C GLU A 1037 20.97 -16.17 5.65
N VAL A 1038 21.26 -15.91 4.37
CA VAL A 1038 21.08 -16.86 3.26
C VAL A 1038 22.44 -17.29 2.69
N GLU A 1039 22.70 -18.60 2.72
CA GLU A 1039 23.84 -19.23 2.07
C GLU A 1039 23.39 -20.00 0.81
N ILE A 1040 24.10 -19.77 -0.31
CA ILE A 1040 23.86 -20.47 -1.58
C ILE A 1040 25.10 -21.28 -1.94
N HIS A 1041 24.96 -22.60 -1.99
CA HIS A 1041 26.00 -23.49 -2.45
C HIS A 1041 25.94 -23.65 -3.97
N VAL A 1042 27.03 -23.29 -4.65
CA VAL A 1042 27.15 -23.38 -6.11
C VAL A 1042 28.00 -24.59 -6.48
N THR A 1043 27.45 -25.48 -7.31
CA THR A 1043 28.19 -26.61 -7.89
C THR A 1043 28.46 -26.37 -9.37
N TYR A 1044 29.72 -26.53 -9.76
CA TYR A 1044 30.18 -26.35 -11.13
C TYR A 1044 30.01 -27.65 -11.94
N PRO A 1045 29.66 -27.56 -13.24
CA PRO A 1045 29.59 -28.74 -14.08
C PRO A 1045 30.95 -29.46 -14.08
N HIS A 1046 30.93 -30.79 -13.87
CA HIS A 1046 32.14 -31.59 -14.00
C HIS A 1046 32.66 -31.48 -15.44
N LEU A 1047 33.82 -30.85 -15.61
CA LEU A 1047 34.58 -30.91 -16.85
C LEU A 1047 35.00 -32.38 -17.06
N LEU A 1048 34.25 -33.12 -17.86
CA LEU A 1048 34.76 -34.35 -18.47
C LEU A 1048 35.89 -33.91 -19.42
N HIS A 1049 37.12 -34.22 -19.02
CA HIS A 1049 38.34 -34.01 -19.80
C HIS A 1049 38.30 -34.67 -21.17
#